data_AF-A0ABD3FAI5-F1
#
_entry.id   AF-A0ABD3FAI5-F1
#
_cell.length_a   1.000
_cell.length_b   1.000
_cell.length_c   1.000
_cell.angle_alpha   90.00
_cell.angle_beta   90.00
_cell.angle_gamma   90.00
#
_symmetry.space_group_name_H-M   'P 1'
#
loop_
_entity.id
_entity.type
_entity.pdbx_description
1 polymer ?
#
loop_
_entity_poly.entity_id
_entity_poly.type
_entity_poly.pdbx_seq_one_letter_code
_entity_poly.pdbx_strand_id
1 'polypeptide(L)'
;MDGHWRALPLVFSASSGDGATLEVASSARDALLSIHTRDIGILGVFGPPASGKRLLLHTLLQPQNVDFSATPESDKSVLLWLWLPLDEALRTGDKARIVLAAGAALETENGQLLENQKLALLLLLSSALLYNVDGEINADAVEKLQWVEKVAQVLRIKAMQDQEAIASEFQEHAPKFIWLARNFKIKWLKDVEGQKLTSTQYFEQCLAPEGGYGDAATKRNMLRMYLESHFPVRDCVALSRAVEGNGAEVVPPETPRSELRTQFVEAVDQLYANFLSDKGHQLPSKQLMGLQLRSEQFVAVLESYVTSINAGQLPTIQKASNALLEQEVTESLEVAKQIYTEGMQAATEGNEDKALSERKLHLAHSRGVQTAMAHIREVCSKLPEKLQKTLFKDSVAGWEAQVKHDFHETLERNTTFSTEICTKILERVLPQNLEAMTTELAERPREGFSDGLIRLLTQYKSDLRSALDEYAQQSSGPAVDSCLEEALLHSVRGSIQKWSLQVLQQYKIHLQSWQNEKEKLDSEYEVIMVQEAETTATASDQKRSYEEKLALATEQLSELRRTLHSELDSKKSELERLTTEITTMNLKHEVRVKNAESDLAWARRRTEELEKSIAADHQRKEEILAAAQVLEKQRSFHKEERSLLVQQKDLMAQIVQLERELVQKKTKHAQKVFALQNAQAKKVDSMRAEQTKFERQLKTKTKKDLSSFKFTHDKEKEALLAESAVLDEELADIQERLAVFEAEEEAARVSATANRNFFKSMPMMSLPLMQAPAPAAGEHQPTRRAVRTSAPKDPVRFSSLDDTSTSSASPMNRTEDLQSHDMCKQS
;
A
#
# COMPACT_ATOMS: atom_id res chain seq x y z
N MET A 1 30.61 -62.87 -5.30
CA MET A 1 30.80 -61.49 -4.80
C MET A 1 31.31 -60.70 -5.99
N ASP A 2 30.48 -59.77 -6.47
CA ASP A 2 30.54 -59.36 -7.88
C ASP A 2 30.75 -57.83 -8.03
N GLY A 3 30.74 -57.11 -6.89
CA GLY A 3 31.07 -55.70 -6.81
C GLY A 3 32.57 -55.48 -6.99
N HIS A 4 32.95 -55.02 -8.18
CA HIS A 4 34.33 -54.68 -8.52
C HIS A 4 34.75 -53.35 -7.89
N TRP A 5 36.03 -53.20 -7.55
CA TRP A 5 36.57 -51.96 -6.95
C TRP A 5 37.68 -51.33 -7.79
N ARG A 6 37.82 -50.01 -7.68
CA ARG A 6 38.86 -49.19 -8.29
C ARG A 6 39.69 -48.51 -7.19
N ALA A 7 41.02 -48.60 -7.29
CA ALA A 7 41.93 -47.78 -6.48
C ALA A 7 42.19 -46.42 -7.14
N LEU A 8 42.39 -45.40 -6.32
CA LEU A 8 42.89 -44.08 -6.69
C LEU A 8 43.85 -43.59 -5.60
N PRO A 9 44.98 -42.95 -5.94
CA PRO A 9 45.74 -42.19 -4.94
C PRO A 9 44.88 -41.00 -4.48
N LEU A 10 44.70 -40.82 -3.16
CA LEU A 10 43.86 -39.75 -2.61
C LEU A 10 44.70 -38.55 -2.14
N VAL A 11 45.76 -38.83 -1.40
CA VAL A 11 46.69 -37.82 -0.88
C VAL A 11 48.11 -38.21 -1.25
N PHE A 12 48.83 -37.30 -1.89
CA PHE A 12 50.27 -37.40 -2.15
C PHE A 12 51.05 -36.58 -1.13
N SER A 13 52.32 -36.93 -0.93
CA SER A 13 53.35 -36.07 -0.37
C SER A 13 54.34 -35.68 -1.46
N ALA A 14 54.50 -34.38 -1.74
CA ALA A 14 55.54 -33.84 -2.60
C ALA A 14 56.68 -33.26 -1.76
N SER A 15 57.94 -33.56 -2.12
CA SER A 15 59.11 -32.97 -1.46
C SER A 15 59.38 -31.55 -1.96
N SER A 16 58.98 -30.55 -1.19
CA SER A 16 59.40 -29.16 -1.38
C SER A 16 60.69 -28.87 -0.61
N GLY A 17 61.41 -27.81 -0.98
CA GLY A 17 62.70 -27.44 -0.37
C GLY A 17 62.64 -27.11 1.13
N ASP A 18 61.48 -26.67 1.62
CA ASP A 18 61.20 -26.40 3.05
C ASP A 18 60.50 -27.56 3.78
N GLY A 19 60.12 -28.66 3.09
CA GLY A 19 59.47 -29.80 3.70
C GLY A 19 58.50 -30.58 2.80
N ALA A 20 57.90 -31.64 3.34
CA ALA A 20 56.89 -32.43 2.64
C ALA A 20 55.53 -31.71 2.65
N THR A 21 55.03 -31.36 1.47
CA THR A 21 53.70 -30.77 1.29
C THR A 21 52.69 -31.83 0.85
N LEU A 22 51.47 -31.77 1.38
CA LEU A 22 50.41 -32.72 1.06
C LEU A 22 49.48 -32.18 -0.02
N GLU A 23 49.15 -33.00 -1.00
CA GLU A 23 48.25 -32.64 -2.11
C GLU A 23 47.11 -33.65 -2.22
N VAL A 24 45.86 -33.17 -2.37
CA VAL A 24 44.71 -34.03 -2.70
C VAL A 24 44.68 -34.26 -4.21
N ALA A 25 44.55 -35.51 -4.64
CA ALA A 25 44.49 -35.85 -6.07
C ALA A 25 43.17 -35.42 -6.70
N SER A 26 43.20 -34.62 -7.77
CA SER A 26 42.00 -34.21 -8.52
C SER A 26 41.16 -35.41 -8.99
N SER A 27 41.80 -36.44 -9.54
CA SER A 27 41.10 -37.65 -10.00
C SER A 27 40.37 -38.43 -8.88
N ALA A 28 40.81 -38.32 -7.63
CA ALA A 28 40.12 -38.91 -6.47
C ALA A 28 39.07 -37.96 -5.88
N ARG A 29 39.36 -36.65 -5.84
CA ARG A 29 38.45 -35.58 -5.48
C ARG A 29 37.19 -35.60 -6.35
N ASP A 30 37.37 -35.54 -7.66
CA ASP A 30 36.28 -35.49 -8.63
C ASP A 30 35.49 -36.81 -8.63
N ALA A 31 36.17 -37.95 -8.37
CA ALA A 31 35.51 -39.23 -8.18
C ALA A 31 34.67 -39.29 -6.89
N LEU A 32 35.10 -38.67 -5.79
CA LEU A 32 34.31 -38.52 -4.56
C LEU A 32 33.11 -37.58 -4.76
N LEU A 33 33.33 -36.43 -5.41
CA LEU A 33 32.26 -35.48 -5.75
C LEU A 33 31.19 -36.13 -6.66
N SER A 34 31.59 -37.04 -7.57
CA SER A 34 30.65 -37.73 -8.46
C SER A 34 29.63 -38.63 -7.74
N ILE A 35 29.83 -38.97 -6.45
CA ILE A 35 29.03 -39.95 -5.72
C ILE A 35 27.63 -39.41 -5.34
N HIS A 36 27.51 -38.13 -4.98
CA HIS A 36 26.25 -37.45 -4.64
C HIS A 36 25.35 -38.18 -3.60
N THR A 37 25.93 -38.78 -2.56
CA THR A 37 25.20 -39.49 -1.49
C THR A 37 25.12 -38.71 -0.18
N ARG A 38 24.01 -38.89 0.55
CA ARG A 38 23.78 -38.25 1.87
C ARG A 38 24.65 -38.83 3.00
N ASP A 39 24.83 -40.14 3.04
CA ASP A 39 25.70 -40.86 3.97
C ASP A 39 26.94 -41.39 3.25
N ILE A 40 28.14 -41.08 3.77
CA ILE A 40 29.37 -41.76 3.36
C ILE A 40 29.95 -42.61 4.51
N GLY A 41 30.01 -43.94 4.35
CA GLY A 41 30.64 -44.87 5.29
C GLY A 41 32.09 -45.15 4.89
N ILE A 42 33.04 -44.98 5.83
CA ILE A 42 34.48 -44.94 5.50
C ILE A 42 35.26 -45.92 6.36
N LEU A 43 35.80 -46.98 5.74
CA LEU A 43 36.68 -47.94 6.40
C LEU A 43 38.15 -47.54 6.20
N GLY A 44 38.81 -47.04 7.24
CA GLY A 44 40.24 -46.81 7.26
C GLY A 44 41.00 -48.13 7.48
N VAL A 45 42.07 -48.39 6.72
CA VAL A 45 42.92 -49.58 6.84
C VAL A 45 44.37 -49.16 7.00
N PHE A 46 44.95 -49.42 8.17
CA PHE A 46 46.32 -49.06 8.51
C PHE A 46 47.00 -50.14 9.36
N GLY A 47 48.24 -49.89 9.78
CA GLY A 47 49.03 -50.85 10.56
C GLY A 47 50.53 -50.79 10.20
N PRO A 48 51.37 -51.56 10.90
CA PRO A 48 52.83 -51.56 10.75
C PRO A 48 53.32 -51.80 9.30
N PRO A 49 54.59 -51.50 8.98
CA PRO A 49 55.21 -51.93 7.74
C PRO A 49 55.25 -53.46 7.62
N ALA A 50 55.41 -53.97 6.39
CA ALA A 50 55.36 -55.40 6.03
C ALA A 50 54.10 -56.21 6.48
N SER A 51 53.12 -55.61 7.15
CA SER A 51 51.93 -56.27 7.70
C SER A 51 50.93 -56.81 6.64
N GLY A 52 51.31 -56.90 5.37
CA GLY A 52 50.50 -57.50 4.30
C GLY A 52 49.15 -56.83 4.01
N LYS A 53 48.99 -55.54 4.38
CA LYS A 53 47.81 -54.71 4.07
C LYS A 53 47.34 -54.84 2.60
N ARG A 54 48.28 -54.94 1.65
CA ARG A 54 47.98 -55.10 0.21
C ARG A 54 47.25 -56.41 -0.11
N LEU A 55 47.70 -57.54 0.47
CA LEU A 55 47.03 -58.85 0.30
C LEU A 55 45.62 -58.83 0.90
N LEU A 56 45.45 -58.21 2.08
CA LEU A 56 44.13 -58.02 2.70
C LEU A 56 43.20 -57.23 1.76
N LEU A 57 43.64 -56.07 1.27
CA LEU A 57 42.85 -55.22 0.38
C LEU A 57 42.54 -55.89 -0.97
N HIS A 58 43.51 -56.60 -1.57
CA HIS A 58 43.29 -57.34 -2.80
C HIS A 58 42.26 -58.47 -2.62
N THR A 59 42.36 -59.24 -1.52
CA THR A 59 41.39 -60.30 -1.20
C THR A 59 39.99 -59.75 -0.87
N LEU A 60 39.94 -58.61 -0.17
CA LEU A 60 38.71 -57.97 0.33
C LEU A 60 37.93 -57.22 -0.77
N LEU A 61 38.64 -56.59 -1.71
CA LEU A 61 38.06 -55.65 -2.68
C LEU A 61 38.11 -56.17 -4.14
N GLN A 62 38.85 -57.25 -4.41
CA GLN A 62 38.95 -57.88 -5.74
C GLN A 62 39.09 -56.86 -6.90
N PRO A 63 40.06 -55.92 -6.82
CA PRO A 63 40.07 -54.75 -7.68
C PRO A 63 40.50 -55.09 -9.11
N GLN A 64 39.95 -54.37 -10.10
CA GLN A 64 40.45 -54.48 -11.48
C GLN A 64 41.67 -53.59 -11.68
N ASN A 65 42.76 -54.16 -12.22
CA ASN A 65 43.95 -53.45 -12.72
C ASN A 65 44.55 -52.41 -11.74
N VAL A 66 44.92 -52.84 -10.53
CA VAL A 66 45.61 -51.98 -9.55
C VAL A 66 47.07 -52.41 -9.39
N ASP A 67 47.96 -51.66 -10.04
CA ASP A 67 49.40 -51.81 -9.86
C ASP A 67 49.83 -51.19 -8.52
N PHE A 68 50.07 -52.03 -7.51
CA PHE A 68 50.61 -51.61 -6.20
C PHE A 68 52.11 -51.25 -6.24
N SER A 69 52.78 -51.43 -7.38
CA SER A 69 54.18 -51.08 -7.63
C SER A 69 54.36 -49.79 -8.44
N ALA A 70 53.27 -49.25 -9.02
CA ALA A 70 53.25 -47.97 -9.71
C ALA A 70 53.60 -46.79 -8.78
N THR A 71 54.90 -46.53 -8.64
CA THR A 71 55.41 -45.23 -8.21
C THR A 71 54.94 -44.17 -9.22
N PRO A 72 54.21 -43.13 -8.79
CA PRO A 72 53.93 -41.99 -9.67
C PRO A 72 55.24 -41.41 -10.22
N GLU A 73 55.21 -40.98 -11.48
CA GLU A 73 56.38 -40.37 -12.13
C GLU A 73 56.79 -39.10 -11.38
N SER A 74 58.06 -39.02 -10.97
CA SER A 74 58.70 -37.93 -10.20
C SER A 74 58.14 -37.62 -8.79
N ASP A 75 59.03 -37.64 -7.79
CA ASP A 75 59.02 -36.93 -6.50
C ASP A 75 57.75 -36.95 -5.59
N LYS A 76 56.70 -37.70 -5.95
CA LYS A 76 55.41 -37.74 -5.23
C LYS A 76 55.10 -39.15 -4.71
N SER A 77 55.06 -39.29 -3.38
CA SER A 77 54.73 -40.54 -2.71
C SER A 77 53.24 -40.58 -2.31
N VAL A 78 52.55 -41.71 -2.49
CA VAL A 78 51.13 -41.83 -2.12
C VAL A 78 50.99 -42.09 -0.62
N LEU A 79 50.42 -41.13 0.11
CA LEU A 79 50.19 -41.19 1.55
C LEU A 79 48.93 -41.99 1.90
N LEU A 80 47.85 -41.77 1.14
CA LEU A 80 46.55 -42.44 1.29
C LEU A 80 46.00 -42.86 -0.07
N TRP A 81 45.45 -44.07 -0.12
CA TRP A 81 44.71 -44.60 -1.25
C TRP A 81 43.21 -44.61 -0.95
N LEU A 82 42.40 -44.10 -1.89
CA LEU A 82 40.96 -44.25 -1.91
C LEU A 82 40.59 -45.50 -2.72
N TRP A 83 39.62 -46.26 -2.23
CA TRP A 83 38.99 -47.36 -2.97
C TRP A 83 37.50 -47.09 -3.09
N LEU A 84 36.99 -47.13 -4.33
CA LEU A 84 35.59 -46.93 -4.67
C LEU A 84 34.99 -48.19 -5.29
N PRO A 85 33.74 -48.55 -4.98
CA PRO A 85 33.01 -49.55 -5.76
C PRO A 85 32.72 -49.00 -7.16
N LEU A 86 32.93 -49.85 -8.17
CA LEU A 86 32.58 -49.59 -9.58
C LEU A 86 31.12 -49.90 -9.89
N ASP A 87 30.52 -50.80 -9.12
CA ASP A 87 29.10 -51.17 -9.23
C ASP A 87 28.21 -50.05 -8.66
N GLU A 88 27.22 -49.60 -9.43
CA GLU A 88 26.24 -48.60 -9.01
C GLU A 88 25.24 -49.17 -7.99
N ALA A 89 25.06 -50.50 -7.92
CA ALA A 89 24.23 -51.12 -6.88
C ALA A 89 24.78 -50.86 -5.47
N LEU A 90 26.11 -50.86 -5.31
CA LEU A 90 26.83 -50.48 -4.07
C LEU A 90 26.81 -48.96 -3.79
N ARG A 91 26.17 -48.17 -4.66
CA ARG A 91 25.99 -46.72 -4.57
C ARG A 91 24.51 -46.36 -4.51
N THR A 92 23.77 -47.00 -3.62
CA THR A 92 22.39 -46.59 -3.30
C THR A 92 22.34 -45.07 -3.01
N GLY A 93 21.43 -44.33 -3.63
CA GLY A 93 21.50 -42.85 -3.65
C GLY A 93 21.51 -42.13 -2.28
N ASP A 94 21.07 -42.79 -1.21
CA ASP A 94 21.25 -42.26 0.15
C ASP A 94 22.61 -42.60 0.79
N LYS A 95 23.28 -43.70 0.40
CA LYS A 95 24.46 -44.25 1.11
C LYS A 95 25.55 -44.79 0.17
N ALA A 96 26.79 -44.33 0.36
CA ALA A 96 28.01 -44.89 -0.22
C ALA A 96 28.91 -45.54 0.83
N ARG A 97 29.72 -46.52 0.41
CA ARG A 97 30.77 -47.14 1.25
C ARG A 97 32.12 -47.12 0.52
N ILE A 98 33.16 -46.62 1.20
CA ILE A 98 34.51 -46.46 0.64
C ILE A 98 35.58 -46.99 1.60
N VAL A 99 36.76 -47.29 1.08
CA VAL A 99 37.93 -47.70 1.91
C VAL A 99 39.05 -46.67 1.73
N LEU A 100 39.70 -46.29 2.84
CA LEU A 100 40.90 -45.46 2.85
C LEU A 100 42.08 -46.32 3.35
N ALA A 101 43.09 -46.54 2.52
CA ALA A 101 44.23 -47.37 2.89
C ALA A 101 45.52 -46.55 3.08
N ALA A 102 46.23 -46.83 4.17
CA ALA A 102 47.54 -46.25 4.46
C ALA A 102 48.57 -46.64 3.38
N GLY A 103 49.10 -45.64 2.68
CA GLY A 103 50.13 -45.81 1.66
C GLY A 103 51.49 -46.21 2.22
N ALA A 104 52.36 -46.67 1.32
CA ALA A 104 53.72 -47.15 1.61
C ALA A 104 54.78 -46.03 1.52
N ALA A 105 54.40 -44.81 1.91
CA ALA A 105 55.22 -43.61 1.85
C ALA A 105 56.45 -43.69 2.78
N LEU A 106 57.60 -44.05 2.21
CA LEU A 106 58.97 -43.83 2.68
C LEU A 106 59.24 -44.01 4.18
N GLU A 107 59.58 -45.25 4.55
CA GLU A 107 60.26 -45.60 5.82
C GLU A 107 61.72 -45.11 5.81
N THR A 108 61.92 -43.79 5.86
CA THR A 108 63.24 -43.17 6.12
C THR A 108 63.22 -42.47 7.48
N GLU A 109 64.40 -42.22 8.06
CA GLU A 109 64.51 -41.77 9.47
C GLU A 109 63.88 -40.39 9.74
N ASN A 110 63.66 -39.58 8.70
CA ASN A 110 62.93 -38.30 8.77
C ASN A 110 61.40 -38.44 8.64
N GLY A 111 60.88 -39.65 8.37
CA GLY A 111 59.47 -39.91 8.02
C GLY A 111 58.45 -39.79 9.16
N GLN A 112 58.89 -39.59 10.42
CA GLN A 112 57.99 -39.60 11.58
C GLN A 112 56.90 -38.51 11.52
N LEU A 113 57.17 -37.36 10.91
CA LEU A 113 56.15 -36.32 10.68
C LEU A 113 55.07 -36.81 9.70
N LEU A 114 55.47 -37.50 8.63
CA LEU A 114 54.59 -37.99 7.58
C LEU A 114 53.71 -39.16 8.09
N GLU A 115 54.26 -40.03 8.93
CA GLU A 115 53.47 -41.03 9.67
C GLU A 115 52.44 -40.38 10.62
N ASN A 116 52.82 -39.31 11.34
CA ASN A 116 51.91 -38.57 12.20
C ASN A 116 50.77 -37.90 11.41
N GLN A 117 51.06 -37.31 10.25
CA GLN A 117 50.06 -36.73 9.35
C GLN A 117 49.13 -37.79 8.76
N LYS A 118 49.68 -38.93 8.32
CA LYS A 118 48.90 -40.09 7.83
C LYS A 118 47.96 -40.62 8.90
N LEU A 119 48.44 -40.76 10.14
CA LEU A 119 47.65 -41.17 11.30
C LEU A 119 46.52 -40.17 11.59
N ALA A 120 46.80 -38.86 11.61
CA ALA A 120 45.80 -37.82 11.82
C ALA A 120 44.67 -37.89 10.78
N LEU A 121 45.03 -37.97 9.49
CA LEU A 121 44.04 -38.08 8.42
C LEU A 121 43.22 -39.37 8.52
N LEU A 122 43.83 -40.52 8.84
CA LEU A 122 43.10 -41.78 9.00
C LEU A 122 42.14 -41.76 10.20
N LEU A 123 42.55 -41.19 11.34
CA LEU A 123 41.68 -40.99 12.51
C LEU A 123 40.50 -40.07 12.17
N LEU A 124 40.78 -38.94 11.52
CA LEU A 124 39.80 -37.89 11.29
C LEU A 124 38.84 -38.18 10.15
N LEU A 125 39.26 -38.90 9.11
CA LEU A 125 38.44 -39.18 7.92
C LEU A 125 37.63 -40.48 8.03
N SER A 126 38.09 -41.48 8.78
CA SER A 126 37.42 -42.79 8.85
C SER A 126 36.15 -42.76 9.71
N SER A 127 35.20 -43.65 9.42
CA SER A 127 34.05 -44.00 10.29
C SER A 127 34.35 -45.24 11.14
N ALA A 128 35.10 -46.18 10.58
CA ALA A 128 35.72 -47.30 11.30
C ALA A 128 37.19 -47.41 10.90
N LEU A 129 38.09 -47.66 11.85
CA LEU A 129 39.54 -47.67 11.64
C LEU A 129 40.11 -49.06 12.00
N LEU A 130 40.55 -49.77 10.99
CA LEU A 130 41.06 -51.13 11.05
C LEU A 130 42.59 -51.15 11.16
N TYR A 131 43.08 -51.58 12.31
CA TYR A 131 44.49 -51.76 12.63
C TYR A 131 44.91 -53.20 12.31
N ASN A 132 45.56 -53.39 11.17
CA ASN A 132 46.00 -54.68 10.65
C ASN A 132 47.40 -55.02 11.19
N VAL A 133 47.47 -56.03 12.06
CA VAL A 133 48.70 -56.52 12.72
C VAL A 133 48.84 -58.03 12.56
N ASP A 134 50.08 -58.53 12.60
CA ASP A 134 50.38 -59.95 12.58
C ASP A 134 50.64 -60.53 13.98
N GLY A 135 50.04 -61.69 14.27
CA GLY A 135 50.39 -62.51 15.43
C GLY A 135 49.35 -62.54 16.56
N GLU A 136 49.82 -62.96 17.74
CA GLU A 136 49.06 -63.06 18.99
C GLU A 136 48.86 -61.67 19.61
N ILE A 137 47.74 -61.45 20.31
CA ILE A 137 47.50 -60.20 21.05
C ILE A 137 48.23 -60.30 22.41
N ASN A 138 49.56 -60.29 22.34
CA ASN A 138 50.48 -60.44 23.46
C ASN A 138 51.08 -59.10 23.93
N ALA A 139 52.04 -59.15 24.86
CA ALA A 139 52.77 -57.98 25.35
C ALA A 139 53.37 -57.12 24.20
N ASP A 140 54.12 -57.75 23.29
CA ASP A 140 54.76 -57.08 22.16
C ASP A 140 53.75 -56.52 21.14
N ALA A 141 52.55 -57.11 21.06
CA ALA A 141 51.45 -56.55 20.26
C ALA A 141 50.87 -55.29 20.90
N VAL A 142 50.70 -55.27 22.22
CA VAL A 142 50.32 -54.05 22.96
C VAL A 142 51.40 -52.98 22.81
N GLU A 143 52.69 -53.31 22.86
CA GLU A 143 53.76 -52.32 22.66
C GLU A 143 53.81 -51.71 21.25
N LYS A 144 53.18 -52.33 20.24
CA LYS A 144 53.01 -51.72 18.91
C LYS A 144 51.92 -50.63 18.88
N LEU A 145 51.16 -50.44 19.95
CA LEU A 145 50.17 -49.35 20.10
C LEU A 145 50.77 -47.97 20.42
N GLN A 146 52.09 -47.76 20.33
CA GLN A 146 52.72 -46.45 20.56
C GLN A 146 52.22 -45.32 19.64
N TRP A 147 51.43 -45.63 18.60
CA TRP A 147 50.69 -44.63 17.83
C TRP A 147 49.48 -44.05 18.58
N VAL A 148 48.92 -44.76 19.55
CA VAL A 148 47.76 -44.32 20.36
C VAL A 148 48.17 -43.16 21.27
N GLU A 149 49.36 -43.23 21.90
CA GLU A 149 49.96 -42.12 22.69
C GLU A 149 50.06 -40.82 21.88
N LYS A 150 50.14 -40.92 20.54
CA LYS A 150 50.27 -39.79 19.62
C LYS A 150 48.94 -39.20 19.17
N VAL A 151 47.77 -39.80 19.47
CA VAL A 151 46.46 -39.27 19.06
C VAL A 151 46.26 -37.82 19.53
N ALA A 152 46.52 -37.53 20.80
CA ALA A 152 46.45 -36.18 21.37
C ALA A 152 47.55 -35.21 20.85
N GLN A 153 48.54 -35.72 20.11
CA GLN A 153 49.63 -34.94 19.53
C GLN A 153 49.37 -34.57 18.06
N VAL A 154 48.62 -35.39 17.32
CA VAL A 154 48.47 -35.25 15.85
C VAL A 154 47.16 -34.62 15.38
N LEU A 155 46.16 -34.45 16.26
CA LEU A 155 44.89 -33.78 15.95
C LEU A 155 44.42 -32.88 17.09
N ARG A 156 43.39 -32.07 16.84
CA ARG A 156 42.70 -31.25 17.84
C ARG A 156 41.18 -31.35 17.66
N ILE A 157 40.41 -31.26 18.74
CA ILE A 157 38.94 -31.21 18.64
C ILE A 157 38.53 -29.74 18.57
N LYS A 158 39.01 -28.95 19.54
CA LYS A 158 38.86 -27.50 19.66
C LYS A 158 40.21 -26.81 19.45
N ALA A 159 40.23 -25.57 18.98
CA ALA A 159 41.46 -24.90 18.56
C ALA A 159 42.44 -24.59 19.72
N MET A 160 41.93 -24.17 20.87
CA MET A 160 42.69 -24.02 22.11
C MET A 160 42.35 -25.20 23.02
N GLN A 161 43.17 -26.25 22.97
CA GLN A 161 42.94 -27.49 23.71
C GLN A 161 44.24 -28.22 24.02
N ASP A 162 44.41 -28.59 25.29
CA ASP A 162 45.55 -29.35 25.81
C ASP A 162 45.38 -30.86 25.60
N GLN A 163 46.49 -31.61 25.65
CA GLN A 163 46.50 -33.03 25.29
C GLN A 163 45.59 -33.89 26.20
N GLU A 164 45.51 -33.56 27.49
CA GLU A 164 44.64 -34.24 28.47
C GLU A 164 43.15 -34.04 28.17
N ALA A 165 42.76 -32.84 27.70
CA ALA A 165 41.39 -32.55 27.30
C ALA A 165 41.00 -33.26 25.99
N ILE A 166 41.96 -33.57 25.11
CA ILE A 166 41.69 -34.39 23.92
C ILE A 166 41.48 -35.85 24.33
N ALA A 167 42.23 -36.35 25.32
CA ALA A 167 42.14 -37.75 25.73
C ALA A 167 40.77 -38.13 26.31
N SER A 168 40.07 -37.17 26.91
CA SER A 168 38.72 -37.32 27.47
C SER A 168 37.59 -37.01 26.46
N GLU A 169 37.78 -36.04 25.55
CA GLU A 169 36.75 -35.67 24.56
C GLU A 169 36.78 -36.49 23.26
N PHE A 170 37.93 -37.05 22.85
CA PHE A 170 38.09 -37.66 21.52
C PHE A 170 37.16 -38.87 21.29
N GLN A 171 36.75 -39.55 22.36
CA GLN A 171 35.83 -40.68 22.34
C GLN A 171 34.50 -40.40 21.59
N GLU A 172 34.04 -39.15 21.56
CA GLU A 172 32.79 -38.73 20.90
C GLU A 172 32.93 -38.54 19.37
N HIS A 173 34.17 -38.55 18.86
CA HIS A 173 34.49 -38.28 17.44
C HIS A 173 35.40 -39.35 16.82
N ALA A 174 35.85 -40.32 17.62
CA ALA A 174 36.69 -41.41 17.20
C ALA A 174 35.95 -42.38 16.25
N PRO A 175 36.62 -42.91 15.21
CA PRO A 175 36.08 -44.00 14.41
C PRO A 175 35.95 -45.28 15.25
N LYS A 176 35.00 -46.17 14.91
CA LYS A 176 34.95 -47.53 15.49
C LYS A 176 36.30 -48.22 15.28
N PHE A 177 37.00 -48.58 16.36
CA PHE A 177 38.29 -49.26 16.24
C PHE A 177 38.09 -50.75 15.91
N ILE A 178 38.93 -51.30 15.03
CA ILE A 178 38.90 -52.73 14.70
C ILE A 178 40.34 -53.25 14.76
N TRP A 179 40.63 -54.10 15.74
CA TRP A 179 41.88 -54.87 15.75
C TRP A 179 41.77 -56.04 14.77
N LEU A 180 42.50 -56.00 13.66
CA LEU A 180 42.60 -57.15 12.76
C LEU A 180 43.89 -57.92 13.03
N ALA A 181 43.75 -59.08 13.66
CA ALA A 181 44.84 -59.98 14.00
C ALA A 181 44.98 -61.07 12.92
N ARG A 182 46.07 -61.00 12.15
CA ARG A 182 46.41 -62.00 11.13
C ARG A 182 47.21 -63.17 11.71
N ASN A 183 47.29 -64.26 10.94
CA ASN A 183 47.98 -65.50 11.33
C ASN A 183 47.41 -66.12 12.64
N PHE A 184 46.14 -65.82 12.94
CA PHE A 184 45.48 -66.15 14.18
C PHE A 184 45.26 -67.67 14.32
N LYS A 185 45.54 -68.24 15.50
CA LYS A 185 45.36 -69.66 15.79
C LYS A 185 44.07 -69.82 16.61
N ILE A 186 43.08 -70.51 16.04
CA ILE A 186 41.73 -70.71 16.61
C ILE A 186 41.75 -71.18 18.08
N LYS A 187 42.82 -71.85 18.53
CA LYS A 187 43.04 -72.25 19.92
C LYS A 187 42.96 -71.11 20.96
N TRP A 188 43.14 -69.84 20.58
CA TRP A 188 43.02 -68.70 21.50
C TRP A 188 41.58 -68.20 21.67
N LEU A 189 40.63 -68.62 20.82
CA LEU A 189 39.20 -68.35 21.02
C LEU A 189 38.60 -69.30 22.07
N LYS A 190 39.32 -69.45 23.19
CA LYS A 190 38.94 -70.25 24.34
C LYS A 190 39.34 -69.55 25.64
N ASP A 191 38.43 -69.57 26.61
CA ASP A 191 38.72 -69.12 27.97
C ASP A 191 39.47 -70.20 28.78
N VAL A 192 39.70 -69.91 30.07
CA VAL A 192 40.41 -70.78 31.01
C VAL A 192 39.61 -72.05 31.35
N GLU A 193 38.27 -72.01 31.27
CA GLU A 193 37.39 -73.17 31.41
C GLU A 193 37.23 -73.98 30.11
N GLY A 194 37.70 -73.45 28.98
CA GLY A 194 37.68 -74.08 27.66
C GLY A 194 36.43 -73.82 26.82
N GLN A 195 35.54 -72.89 27.22
CA GLN A 195 34.39 -72.48 26.41
C GLN A 195 34.85 -71.65 25.20
N LYS A 196 33.97 -71.45 24.20
CA LYS A 196 34.30 -70.68 22.99
C LYS A 196 34.10 -69.18 23.20
N LEU A 197 35.16 -68.40 23.03
CA LEU A 197 35.10 -66.94 23.00
C LEU A 197 34.84 -66.42 21.58
N THR A 198 34.21 -65.25 21.46
CA THR A 198 34.30 -64.44 20.23
C THR A 198 35.68 -63.76 20.14
N SER A 199 36.09 -63.35 18.93
CA SER A 199 37.32 -62.56 18.74
C SER A 199 37.28 -61.26 19.53
N THR A 200 36.13 -60.59 19.60
CA THR A 200 35.90 -59.40 20.40
C THR A 200 36.09 -59.68 21.90
N GLN A 201 35.50 -60.76 22.44
CA GLN A 201 35.68 -61.12 23.87
C GLN A 201 37.13 -61.46 24.21
N TYR A 202 37.85 -62.18 23.33
CA TYR A 202 39.27 -62.45 23.48
C TYR A 202 40.10 -61.15 23.50
N PHE A 203 39.77 -60.19 22.63
CA PHE A 203 40.43 -58.89 22.59
C PHE A 203 40.21 -58.06 23.86
N GLU A 204 38.99 -58.00 24.38
CA GLU A 204 38.70 -57.37 25.69
C GLU A 204 39.53 -58.01 26.83
N GLN A 205 39.66 -59.34 26.85
CA GLN A 205 40.50 -60.04 27.82
C GLN A 205 42.00 -59.70 27.69
N CYS A 206 42.52 -59.52 26.47
CA CYS A 206 43.91 -59.12 26.24
C CYS A 206 44.21 -57.65 26.62
N LEU A 207 43.18 -56.79 26.64
CA LEU A 207 43.29 -55.39 27.04
C LEU A 207 43.10 -55.17 28.55
N ALA A 208 42.67 -56.18 29.31
CA ALA A 208 42.62 -56.12 30.76
C ALA A 208 43.99 -55.69 31.37
N PRO A 209 43.99 -54.86 32.44
CA PRO A 209 45.21 -54.34 33.05
C PRO A 209 46.04 -55.46 33.67
N GLU A 210 47.34 -55.41 33.42
CA GLU A 210 48.29 -56.46 33.82
C GLU A 210 48.90 -56.15 35.19
N GLY A 211 48.98 -57.17 36.05
CA GLY A 211 49.49 -57.01 37.42
C GLY A 211 51.01 -56.81 37.48
N GLY A 212 51.45 -55.81 38.24
CA GLY A 212 52.87 -55.50 38.47
C GLY A 212 53.17 -54.01 38.35
N TYR A 213 54.27 -53.58 38.95
CA TYR A 213 54.66 -52.15 39.05
C TYR A 213 55.96 -51.81 38.30
N GLY A 214 56.48 -52.72 37.47
CA GLY A 214 57.68 -52.46 36.66
C GLY A 214 57.36 -51.65 35.41
N ASP A 215 58.27 -50.77 34.99
CA ASP A 215 58.06 -49.76 33.94
C ASP A 215 57.45 -50.31 32.64
N ALA A 216 57.86 -51.50 32.19
CA ALA A 216 57.31 -52.14 30.99
C ALA A 216 55.85 -52.62 31.16
N ALA A 217 55.42 -53.01 32.38
CA ALA A 217 54.01 -53.27 32.67
C ALA A 217 53.22 -51.96 32.77
N THR A 218 53.78 -50.94 33.44
CA THR A 218 53.20 -49.59 33.52
C THR A 218 52.95 -48.99 32.13
N LYS A 219 53.93 -49.07 31.21
CA LYS A 219 53.77 -48.58 29.83
C LYS A 219 52.70 -49.36 29.06
N ARG A 220 52.70 -50.70 29.12
CA ARG A 220 51.68 -51.52 28.43
C ARG A 220 50.27 -51.29 28.98
N ASN A 221 50.12 -51.02 30.28
CA ASN A 221 48.85 -50.62 30.89
C ASN A 221 48.43 -49.19 30.48
N MET A 222 49.37 -48.25 30.34
CA MET A 222 49.11 -46.91 29.80
C MET A 222 48.58 -46.98 28.36
N LEU A 223 49.18 -47.85 27.52
CA LEU A 223 48.73 -48.10 26.14
C LEU A 223 47.32 -48.69 26.07
N ARG A 224 46.98 -49.64 26.97
CA ARG A 224 45.62 -50.17 27.13
C ARG A 224 44.63 -49.05 27.51
N MET A 225 44.97 -48.22 28.50
CA MET A 225 44.13 -47.10 28.95
C MET A 225 43.91 -46.04 27.87
N TYR A 226 44.93 -45.66 27.09
CA TYR A 226 44.72 -44.72 25.98
C TYR A 226 43.83 -45.32 24.88
N LEU A 227 43.96 -46.62 24.57
CA LEU A 227 43.10 -47.29 23.60
C LEU A 227 41.63 -47.32 24.08
N GLU A 228 41.42 -47.51 25.39
CA GLU A 228 40.11 -47.42 26.04
C GLU A 228 39.52 -46.01 25.99
N SER A 229 40.28 -45.01 26.43
CA SER A 229 39.84 -43.61 26.49
C SER A 229 39.62 -42.98 25.11
N HIS A 230 40.31 -43.45 24.07
CA HIS A 230 40.15 -42.94 22.71
C HIS A 230 39.11 -43.72 21.88
N PHE A 231 38.90 -45.01 22.15
CA PHE A 231 38.06 -45.88 21.30
C PHE A 231 37.13 -46.78 22.14
N PRO A 232 36.07 -46.22 22.77
CA PRO A 232 35.11 -47.03 23.52
C PRO A 232 34.31 -47.99 22.62
N VAL A 233 34.10 -47.64 21.36
CA VAL A 233 33.49 -48.52 20.35
C VAL A 233 34.61 -49.24 19.60
N ARG A 234 34.91 -50.46 20.05
CA ARG A 234 36.01 -51.29 19.54
C ARG A 234 35.58 -52.72 19.21
N ASP A 235 36.36 -53.38 18.38
CA ASP A 235 36.07 -54.74 17.88
C ASP A 235 37.33 -55.49 17.48
N CYS A 236 37.24 -56.80 17.24
CA CYS A 236 38.37 -57.61 16.80
C CYS A 236 37.99 -58.65 15.73
N VAL A 237 38.81 -58.72 14.67
CA VAL A 237 38.67 -59.65 13.55
C VAL A 237 39.90 -60.56 13.51
N ALA A 238 39.68 -61.86 13.69
CA ALA A 238 40.72 -62.88 13.65
C ALA A 238 40.80 -63.49 12.23
N LEU A 239 41.89 -63.27 11.52
CA LEU A 239 42.17 -63.95 10.25
C LEU A 239 43.17 -65.10 10.47
N SER A 240 42.89 -66.27 9.88
CA SER A 240 43.83 -67.39 9.85
C SER A 240 45.10 -67.05 9.04
N ARG A 241 46.01 -68.03 8.91
CA ARG A 241 47.10 -67.93 7.92
C ARG A 241 46.51 -67.88 6.50
N ALA A 242 47.08 -67.05 5.63
CA ALA A 242 46.68 -66.94 4.23
C ALA A 242 46.99 -68.21 3.41
N VAL A 243 48.11 -68.89 3.69
CA VAL A 243 48.58 -70.08 2.95
C VAL A 243 48.95 -71.25 3.87
N GLU A 244 49.11 -72.44 3.28
CA GLU A 244 49.62 -73.66 3.91
C GLU A 244 51.14 -73.56 4.16
N GLY A 245 51.53 -73.01 5.31
CA GLY A 245 52.94 -72.92 5.68
C GLY A 245 53.19 -72.41 7.11
N ASN A 246 54.44 -72.03 7.39
CA ASN A 246 54.90 -71.60 8.71
C ASN A 246 54.44 -70.19 9.07
N GLY A 247 53.96 -69.41 8.10
CA GLY A 247 53.43 -68.05 8.29
C GLY A 247 54.47 -66.94 8.20
N ALA A 248 55.73 -67.30 7.94
CA ALA A 248 56.82 -66.37 7.62
C ALA A 248 57.03 -66.22 6.09
N GLU A 249 56.26 -66.91 5.26
CA GLU A 249 56.32 -66.79 3.80
C GLU A 249 55.74 -65.44 3.33
N VAL A 250 56.44 -64.76 2.41
CA VAL A 250 55.97 -63.52 1.78
C VAL A 250 54.97 -63.88 0.67
N VAL A 251 53.69 -63.92 1.03
CA VAL A 251 52.59 -64.13 0.08
C VAL A 251 52.43 -62.89 -0.82
N PRO A 252 52.50 -63.00 -2.16
CA PRO A 252 52.30 -61.88 -3.07
C PRO A 252 50.92 -61.20 -2.88
N PRO A 253 50.81 -59.86 -2.97
CA PRO A 253 49.52 -59.18 -2.80
C PRO A 253 48.42 -59.67 -3.75
N GLU A 254 48.79 -59.96 -4.99
CA GLU A 254 47.90 -60.33 -6.09
C GLU A 254 47.54 -61.83 -6.12
N THR A 255 47.93 -62.61 -5.10
CA THR A 255 47.65 -64.05 -5.01
C THR A 255 46.14 -64.32 -5.19
N PRO A 256 45.71 -65.19 -6.13
CA PRO A 256 44.31 -65.41 -6.43
C PRO A 256 43.61 -66.14 -5.28
N ARG A 257 42.32 -65.85 -5.06
CA ARG A 257 41.54 -66.37 -3.91
C ARG A 257 41.46 -67.91 -3.86
N SER A 258 41.73 -68.60 -4.97
CA SER A 258 41.81 -70.07 -5.08
C SER A 258 43.08 -70.69 -4.49
N GLU A 259 44.16 -69.91 -4.33
CA GLU A 259 45.43 -70.36 -3.73
C GLU A 259 45.50 -70.03 -2.23
N LEU A 260 44.56 -69.23 -1.74
CA LEU A 260 44.43 -68.86 -0.34
C LEU A 260 43.61 -69.91 0.43
N ARG A 261 43.93 -70.10 1.71
CA ARG A 261 43.18 -70.99 2.62
C ARG A 261 41.72 -70.56 2.71
N THR A 262 40.79 -71.50 2.61
CA THR A 262 39.34 -71.23 2.70
C THR A 262 38.97 -70.44 3.95
N GLN A 263 39.51 -70.81 5.11
CA GLN A 263 39.29 -70.11 6.39
C GLN A 263 39.74 -68.64 6.38
N PHE A 264 40.75 -68.27 5.57
CA PHE A 264 41.19 -66.90 5.40
C PHE A 264 40.22 -66.15 4.47
N VAL A 265 39.86 -66.78 3.35
CA VAL A 265 38.91 -66.26 2.36
C VAL A 265 37.54 -66.00 3.02
N GLU A 266 37.01 -66.97 3.76
CA GLU A 266 35.74 -66.91 4.51
C GLU A 266 35.73 -65.78 5.56
N ALA A 267 36.84 -65.59 6.29
CA ALA A 267 36.94 -64.53 7.29
C ALA A 267 37.06 -63.12 6.66
N VAL A 268 37.72 -63.01 5.50
CA VAL A 268 37.73 -61.77 4.69
C VAL A 268 36.36 -61.51 4.05
N ASP A 269 35.64 -62.55 3.62
CA ASP A 269 34.27 -62.42 3.11
C ASP A 269 33.29 -61.96 4.21
N GLN A 270 33.46 -62.43 5.45
CA GLN A 270 32.69 -61.93 6.61
C GLN A 270 33.02 -60.46 6.92
N LEU A 271 34.29 -60.06 6.82
CA LEU A 271 34.71 -58.65 6.94
C LEU A 271 34.05 -57.78 5.84
N TYR A 272 34.03 -58.25 4.59
CA TYR A 272 33.33 -57.57 3.49
C TYR A 272 31.83 -57.46 3.76
N ALA A 273 31.18 -58.57 4.12
CA ALA A 273 29.74 -58.62 4.37
C ALA A 273 29.33 -57.64 5.49
N ASN A 274 30.06 -57.62 6.60
CA ASN A 274 29.75 -56.82 7.79
C ASN A 274 29.89 -55.30 7.58
N PHE A 275 30.91 -54.86 6.83
CA PHE A 275 31.29 -53.45 6.71
C PHE A 275 31.06 -52.83 5.33
N LEU A 276 31.25 -53.58 4.24
CA LEU A 276 31.34 -53.01 2.87
C LEU A 276 30.19 -53.41 1.93
N SER A 277 29.48 -54.51 2.22
CA SER A 277 28.29 -54.90 1.43
C SER A 277 27.07 -54.00 1.73
N ASP A 278 26.08 -53.99 0.84
CA ASP A 278 24.83 -53.22 1.03
C ASP A 278 24.06 -53.58 2.31
N LYS A 279 24.14 -54.85 2.69
CA LYS A 279 23.54 -55.40 3.93
C LYS A 279 24.47 -55.27 5.14
N GLY A 280 25.66 -54.69 4.97
CA GLY A 280 26.59 -54.37 6.04
C GLY A 280 26.04 -53.26 6.92
N HIS A 281 26.04 -53.51 8.23
CA HIS A 281 25.52 -52.60 9.26
C HIS A 281 26.59 -52.22 10.30
N GLN A 282 27.81 -52.75 10.20
CA GLN A 282 28.88 -52.48 11.18
C GLN A 282 29.76 -51.27 10.85
N LEU A 283 29.62 -50.71 9.64
CA LEU A 283 30.27 -49.47 9.22
C LEU A 283 29.30 -48.29 9.39
N PRO A 284 29.51 -47.39 10.37
CA PRO A 284 28.67 -46.22 10.53
C PRO A 284 28.93 -45.17 9.42
N SER A 285 27.95 -44.30 9.19
CA SER A 285 28.13 -43.07 8.42
C SER A 285 29.22 -42.20 9.05
N LYS A 286 30.02 -41.50 8.24
CA LYS A 286 31.00 -40.56 8.76
C LYS A 286 30.28 -39.37 9.37
N GLN A 287 30.64 -39.03 10.61
CA GLN A 287 30.15 -37.87 11.32
C GLN A 287 31.27 -36.86 11.62
N LEU A 288 30.86 -35.60 11.77
CA LEU A 288 31.67 -34.47 12.19
C LEU A 288 30.83 -33.64 13.18
N MET A 289 31.26 -33.50 14.45
CA MET A 289 30.47 -32.83 15.50
C MET A 289 29.03 -33.39 15.64
N GLY A 290 28.82 -34.68 15.35
CA GLY A 290 27.51 -35.36 15.33
C GLY A 290 26.71 -35.24 14.03
N LEU A 291 27.08 -34.34 13.11
CA LEU A 291 26.44 -34.21 11.80
C LEU A 291 26.97 -35.28 10.83
N GLN A 292 26.07 -35.95 10.10
CA GLN A 292 26.44 -36.89 9.02
C GLN A 292 27.00 -36.11 7.82
N LEU A 293 28.12 -36.57 7.25
CA LEU A 293 28.74 -35.93 6.09
C LEU A 293 28.21 -36.49 4.77
N ARG A 294 27.80 -35.58 3.88
CA ARG A 294 27.59 -35.86 2.45
C ARG A 294 28.93 -36.07 1.73
N SER A 295 28.92 -36.64 0.53
CA SER A 295 30.13 -36.85 -0.30
C SER A 295 30.93 -35.56 -0.54
N GLU A 296 30.25 -34.43 -0.75
CA GLU A 296 30.86 -33.14 -1.09
C GLU A 296 31.46 -32.48 0.17
N GLN A 297 30.72 -32.56 1.29
CA GLN A 297 31.19 -32.12 2.59
C GLN A 297 32.41 -32.90 3.07
N PHE A 298 32.48 -34.21 2.79
CA PHE A 298 33.67 -35.02 3.07
C PHE A 298 34.90 -34.54 2.30
N VAL A 299 34.76 -34.16 1.02
CA VAL A 299 35.86 -33.60 0.22
C VAL A 299 36.34 -32.26 0.81
N ALA A 300 35.44 -31.35 1.16
CA ALA A 300 35.79 -30.09 1.79
C ALA A 300 36.48 -30.26 3.17
N VAL A 301 36.09 -31.28 3.95
CA VAL A 301 36.74 -31.64 5.22
C VAL A 301 38.15 -32.20 5.00
N LEU A 302 38.34 -33.08 4.02
CA LEU A 302 39.65 -33.57 3.60
C LEU A 302 40.58 -32.41 3.19
N GLU A 303 40.10 -31.50 2.34
CA GLU A 303 40.84 -30.31 1.89
C GLU A 303 41.18 -29.37 3.06
N SER A 304 40.24 -29.16 4.00
CA SER A 304 40.45 -28.34 5.21
C SER A 304 41.52 -28.91 6.14
N TYR A 305 41.57 -30.25 6.31
CA TYR A 305 42.62 -30.90 7.10
C TYR A 305 43.98 -30.88 6.40
N VAL A 306 44.04 -31.19 5.09
CA VAL A 306 45.28 -31.11 4.30
C VAL A 306 45.84 -29.68 4.28
N THR A 307 44.99 -28.67 4.10
CA THR A 307 45.36 -27.25 4.15
C THR A 307 45.88 -26.85 5.53
N SER A 308 45.24 -27.32 6.61
CA SER A 308 45.72 -27.06 7.98
C SER A 308 47.09 -27.69 8.24
N ILE A 309 47.29 -28.95 7.82
CA ILE A 309 48.57 -29.66 7.94
C ILE A 309 49.69 -28.92 7.16
N ASN A 310 49.41 -28.50 5.92
CA ASN A 310 50.36 -27.75 5.10
C ASN A 310 50.72 -26.38 5.70
N ALA A 311 49.80 -25.76 6.45
CA ALA A 311 50.06 -24.53 7.20
C ALA A 311 50.80 -24.76 8.54
N GLY A 312 51.30 -25.97 8.80
CA GLY A 312 51.96 -26.35 10.06
C GLY A 312 51.00 -26.44 11.26
N GLN A 313 49.69 -26.41 11.03
CA GLN A 313 48.67 -26.48 12.08
C GLN A 313 48.15 -27.91 12.25
N LEU A 314 47.76 -28.27 13.48
CA LEU A 314 47.08 -29.54 13.71
C LEU A 314 45.66 -29.51 13.11
N PRO A 315 45.25 -30.55 12.38
CA PRO A 315 43.90 -30.64 11.83
C PRO A 315 42.89 -30.66 12.98
N THR A 316 41.94 -29.71 12.94
CA THR A 316 41.06 -29.40 14.06
C THR A 316 39.60 -29.68 13.70
N ILE A 317 38.92 -30.57 14.42
CA ILE A 317 37.55 -31.04 14.10
C ILE A 317 36.55 -29.88 14.05
N GLN A 318 36.53 -29.03 15.08
CA GLN A 318 35.63 -27.87 15.14
C GLN A 318 35.91 -26.85 14.02
N LYS A 319 37.18 -26.67 13.61
CA LYS A 319 37.57 -25.73 12.53
C LYS A 319 36.96 -26.16 11.20
N ALA A 320 37.07 -27.45 10.86
CA ALA A 320 36.45 -28.00 9.66
C ALA A 320 34.92 -27.97 9.74
N SER A 321 34.33 -28.25 10.91
CA SER A 321 32.88 -28.19 11.11
C SER A 321 32.31 -26.78 10.96
N ASN A 322 32.98 -25.77 11.51
CA ASN A 322 32.58 -24.38 11.35
C ASN A 322 32.63 -23.97 9.87
N ALA A 323 33.72 -24.29 9.16
CA ALA A 323 33.88 -23.95 7.74
C ALA A 323 32.78 -24.57 6.85
N LEU A 324 32.38 -25.83 7.09
CA LEU A 324 31.23 -26.44 6.40
C LEU A 324 29.92 -25.69 6.66
N LEU A 325 29.66 -25.31 7.92
CA LEU A 325 28.41 -24.66 8.31
C LEU A 325 28.37 -23.19 7.84
N GLU A 326 29.52 -22.53 7.75
CA GLU A 326 29.68 -21.21 7.14
C GLU A 326 29.41 -21.27 5.63
N GLN A 327 29.90 -22.30 4.93
CA GLN A 327 29.59 -22.55 3.52
C GLN A 327 28.10 -22.88 3.29
N GLU A 328 27.51 -23.75 4.10
CA GLU A 328 26.08 -24.11 3.97
C GLU A 328 25.15 -22.92 4.26
N VAL A 329 25.59 -21.96 5.07
CA VAL A 329 24.91 -20.66 5.27
C VAL A 329 25.05 -19.74 4.06
N THR A 330 26.23 -19.61 3.43
CA THR A 330 26.38 -18.75 2.24
C THR A 330 25.63 -19.32 1.03
N GLU A 331 25.70 -20.63 0.80
CA GLU A 331 24.90 -21.34 -0.22
C GLU A 331 23.39 -21.12 0.03
N SER A 332 22.92 -21.26 1.28
CA SER A 332 21.52 -21.01 1.64
C SER A 332 21.06 -19.57 1.40
N LEU A 333 21.97 -18.58 1.47
CA LEU A 333 21.64 -17.17 1.27
C LEU A 333 21.61 -16.78 -0.21
N GLU A 334 22.48 -17.36 -1.04
CA GLU A 334 22.36 -17.22 -2.51
C GLU A 334 21.10 -17.93 -3.04
N VAL A 335 20.72 -19.11 -2.52
CA VAL A 335 19.42 -19.73 -2.83
C VAL A 335 18.24 -18.85 -2.39
N ALA A 336 18.31 -18.25 -1.20
CA ALA A 336 17.27 -17.34 -0.72
C ALA A 336 17.17 -16.05 -1.56
N LYS A 337 18.30 -15.55 -2.06
CA LYS A 337 18.38 -14.43 -3.00
C LYS A 337 17.82 -14.80 -4.38
N GLN A 338 18.07 -16.02 -4.88
CA GLN A 338 17.44 -16.54 -6.09
C GLN A 338 15.92 -16.64 -5.95
N ILE A 339 15.41 -17.20 -4.84
CA ILE A 339 13.97 -17.26 -4.52
C ILE A 339 13.34 -15.85 -4.50
N TYR A 340 14.07 -14.85 -4.00
CA TYR A 340 13.63 -13.46 -4.03
C TYR A 340 13.61 -12.88 -5.46
N THR A 341 14.66 -13.09 -6.27
CA THR A 341 14.71 -12.57 -7.64
C THR A 341 13.66 -13.22 -8.55
N GLU A 342 13.45 -14.54 -8.44
CA GLU A 342 12.37 -15.25 -9.14
C GLU A 342 10.98 -14.73 -8.72
N GLY A 343 10.76 -14.52 -7.41
CA GLY A 343 9.52 -13.95 -6.88
C GLY A 343 9.25 -12.50 -7.34
N MET A 344 10.30 -11.74 -7.64
CA MET A 344 10.18 -10.40 -8.24
C MET A 344 9.96 -10.48 -9.76
N GLN A 345 10.66 -11.36 -10.47
CA GLN A 345 10.51 -11.57 -11.92
C GLN A 345 9.10 -12.06 -12.29
N ALA A 346 8.54 -13.00 -11.54
CA ALA A 346 7.17 -13.48 -11.71
C ALA A 346 6.09 -12.38 -11.51
N ALA A 347 6.45 -11.22 -10.95
CA ALA A 347 5.58 -10.04 -10.88
C ALA A 347 5.76 -9.06 -12.05
N THR A 348 6.85 -9.19 -12.82
CA THR A 348 7.13 -8.44 -14.06
C THR A 348 6.70 -9.17 -15.33
N GLU A 349 6.64 -10.50 -15.30
CA GLU A 349 6.21 -11.34 -16.43
C GLU A 349 4.91 -10.83 -17.09
N GLY A 350 4.90 -10.78 -18.43
CA GLY A 350 3.75 -10.33 -19.22
C GLY A 350 3.40 -8.85 -19.11
N ASN A 351 4.26 -8.01 -18.50
CA ASN A 351 4.06 -6.55 -18.36
C ASN A 351 5.22 -5.74 -18.97
N GLU A 352 6.01 -6.30 -19.89
CA GLU A 352 7.20 -5.66 -20.48
C GLU A 352 6.90 -4.28 -21.11
N ASP A 353 5.74 -4.12 -21.77
CA ASP A 353 5.29 -2.86 -22.37
C ASP A 353 4.70 -1.83 -21.36
N LYS A 354 4.59 -2.16 -20.06
CA LYS A 354 3.83 -1.35 -19.08
C LYS A 354 4.48 -1.27 -17.70
N ALA A 355 4.78 -0.04 -17.27
CA ALA A 355 5.28 0.21 -15.92
C ALA A 355 4.27 -0.26 -14.87
N LEU A 356 4.78 -0.95 -13.84
CA LEU A 356 3.98 -1.59 -12.82
C LEU A 356 3.50 -0.58 -11.79
N SER A 357 2.32 -0.80 -11.23
CA SER A 357 1.88 -0.06 -10.06
C SER A 357 2.75 -0.40 -8.85
N GLU A 358 3.16 0.61 -8.10
CA GLU A 358 4.00 0.49 -6.90
C GLU A 358 3.46 -0.57 -5.90
N ARG A 359 2.13 -0.66 -5.76
CA ARG A 359 1.45 -1.68 -4.96
C ARG A 359 1.71 -3.13 -5.42
N LYS A 360 1.85 -3.39 -6.74
CA LYS A 360 2.24 -4.73 -7.24
C LYS A 360 3.68 -5.06 -6.81
N LEU A 361 4.61 -4.11 -6.98
CA LEU A 361 6.03 -4.28 -6.63
C LEU A 361 6.21 -4.50 -5.12
N HIS A 362 5.53 -3.73 -4.26
CA HIS A 362 5.53 -4.01 -2.81
C HIS A 362 4.95 -5.38 -2.46
N LEU A 363 3.86 -5.82 -3.11
CA LEU A 363 3.27 -7.13 -2.85
C LEU A 363 4.20 -8.28 -3.29
N ALA A 364 4.90 -8.11 -4.41
CA ALA A 364 5.93 -9.05 -4.89
C ALA A 364 7.11 -9.12 -3.90
N HIS A 365 7.66 -7.97 -3.53
CA HIS A 365 8.75 -7.86 -2.57
C HIS A 365 8.40 -8.50 -1.21
N SER A 366 7.24 -8.17 -0.62
CA SER A 366 6.82 -8.78 0.65
C SER A 366 6.65 -10.29 0.56
N ARG A 367 6.19 -10.83 -0.59
CA ARG A 367 6.08 -12.28 -0.82
C ARG A 367 7.44 -12.94 -0.99
N GLY A 368 8.31 -12.39 -1.85
CA GLY A 368 9.65 -12.91 -2.09
C GLY A 368 10.53 -12.88 -0.83
N VAL A 369 10.43 -11.81 -0.03
CA VAL A 369 11.05 -11.73 1.30
C VAL A 369 10.48 -12.82 2.22
N GLN A 370 9.16 -13.01 2.26
CA GLN A 370 8.54 -14.03 3.12
C GLN A 370 8.96 -15.47 2.74
N THR A 371 9.03 -15.81 1.45
CA THR A 371 9.46 -17.14 0.99
C THR A 371 10.95 -17.37 1.22
N ALA A 372 11.79 -16.39 0.90
CA ALA A 372 13.23 -16.46 1.15
C ALA A 372 13.54 -16.54 2.66
N MET A 373 12.88 -15.75 3.51
CA MET A 373 13.00 -15.84 4.96
C MET A 373 12.52 -17.19 5.52
N ALA A 374 11.55 -17.85 4.89
CA ALA A 374 11.13 -19.20 5.30
C ALA A 374 12.24 -20.23 5.05
N HIS A 375 12.86 -20.21 3.85
CA HIS A 375 14.02 -21.05 3.52
C HIS A 375 15.20 -20.81 4.48
N ILE A 376 15.57 -19.54 4.68
CA ILE A 376 16.61 -19.09 5.64
C ILE A 376 16.34 -19.64 7.05
N ARG A 377 15.09 -19.58 7.53
CA ARG A 377 14.72 -20.10 8.87
C ARG A 377 14.78 -21.63 8.95
N GLU A 378 14.43 -22.35 7.89
CA GLU A 378 14.52 -23.81 7.88
C GLU A 378 15.98 -24.27 7.99
N VAL A 379 16.90 -23.66 7.23
CA VAL A 379 18.34 -23.95 7.34
C VAL A 379 18.87 -23.55 8.72
N CYS A 380 18.50 -22.36 9.23
CA CYS A 380 18.87 -21.90 10.57
C CYS A 380 18.55 -22.93 11.67
N SER A 381 17.37 -23.55 11.61
CA SER A 381 16.90 -24.52 12.61
C SER A 381 17.79 -25.77 12.74
N LYS A 382 18.64 -26.04 11.75
CA LYS A 382 19.55 -27.19 11.68
C LYS A 382 20.98 -26.83 12.15
N LEU A 383 21.27 -25.55 12.38
CA LEU A 383 22.60 -25.06 12.78
C LEU A 383 22.81 -25.08 14.30
N PRO A 384 24.06 -25.27 14.79
CA PRO A 384 24.40 -25.10 16.21
C PRO A 384 24.11 -23.68 16.74
N GLU A 385 23.57 -23.60 17.96
CA GLU A 385 23.10 -22.36 18.61
C GLU A 385 24.14 -21.21 18.63
N LYS A 386 25.43 -21.54 18.71
CA LYS A 386 26.52 -20.53 18.68
C LYS A 386 26.63 -19.82 17.33
N LEU A 387 26.43 -20.53 16.23
CA LEU A 387 26.51 -19.98 14.86
C LEU A 387 25.23 -19.23 14.49
N GLN A 388 24.08 -19.67 14.99
CA GLN A 388 22.80 -18.95 14.90
C GLN A 388 22.88 -17.53 15.51
N LYS A 389 23.58 -17.38 16.65
CA LYS A 389 23.63 -16.13 17.43
C LYS A 389 24.52 -15.03 16.86
N THR A 390 25.56 -15.37 16.08
CA THR A 390 26.52 -14.42 15.51
C THR A 390 26.47 -14.43 13.98
N LEU A 391 27.25 -15.30 13.33
CA LEU A 391 27.47 -15.28 11.87
C LEU A 391 26.17 -15.32 11.08
N PHE A 392 25.22 -16.17 11.48
CA PHE A 392 23.93 -16.28 10.80
C PHE A 392 23.11 -14.99 10.89
N LYS A 393 23.10 -14.35 12.07
CA LYS A 393 22.38 -13.09 12.30
C LYS A 393 22.95 -11.95 11.46
N ASP A 394 24.27 -11.84 11.41
CA ASP A 394 24.96 -10.78 10.67
C ASP A 394 24.82 -10.99 9.16
N SER A 395 24.88 -12.24 8.68
CA SER A 395 24.68 -12.59 7.27
C SER A 395 23.23 -12.37 6.80
N VAL A 396 22.23 -12.68 7.63
CA VAL A 396 20.82 -12.35 7.35
C VAL A 396 20.58 -10.85 7.37
N ALA A 397 21.21 -10.10 8.27
CA ALA A 397 21.13 -8.63 8.26
C ALA A 397 21.75 -8.02 6.98
N GLY A 398 22.84 -8.58 6.48
CA GLY A 398 23.44 -8.22 5.19
C GLY A 398 22.51 -8.53 4.01
N TRP A 399 21.95 -9.75 3.95
CA TRP A 399 20.97 -10.15 2.94
C TRP A 399 19.72 -9.24 2.95
N GLU A 400 19.18 -8.94 4.13
CA GLU A 400 18.07 -8.00 4.29
C GLU A 400 18.41 -6.59 3.80
N ALA A 401 19.63 -6.11 4.04
CA ALA A 401 20.08 -4.80 3.59
C ALA A 401 20.20 -4.74 2.05
N GLN A 402 20.77 -5.79 1.45
CA GLN A 402 20.87 -5.89 -0.01
C GLN A 402 19.50 -6.01 -0.68
N VAL A 403 18.60 -6.88 -0.18
CA VAL A 403 17.23 -7.00 -0.72
C VAL A 403 16.42 -5.71 -0.61
N LYS A 404 16.67 -4.87 0.42
CA LYS A 404 16.08 -3.51 0.53
C LYS A 404 16.68 -2.54 -0.49
N HIS A 405 17.98 -2.64 -0.79
CA HIS A 405 18.64 -1.84 -1.83
C HIS A 405 18.17 -2.21 -3.23
N ASP A 406 18.22 -3.50 -3.59
CA ASP A 406 17.78 -4.04 -4.87
C ASP A 406 16.30 -3.70 -5.15
N PHE A 407 15.46 -3.71 -4.11
CA PHE A 407 14.06 -3.28 -4.21
C PHE A 407 13.92 -1.77 -4.47
N HIS A 408 14.73 -0.93 -3.83
CA HIS A 408 14.70 0.52 -4.05
C HIS A 408 15.15 0.85 -5.48
N GLU A 409 16.22 0.23 -5.95
CA GLU A 409 16.71 0.36 -7.33
C GLU A 409 15.66 -0.13 -8.36
N THR A 410 14.88 -1.17 -8.01
CA THR A 410 13.74 -1.64 -8.82
C THR A 410 12.59 -0.61 -8.87
N LEU A 411 12.30 0.08 -7.75
CA LEU A 411 11.32 1.16 -7.72
C LEU A 411 11.78 2.36 -8.58
N GLU A 412 13.06 2.75 -8.51
CA GLU A 412 13.62 3.84 -9.33
C GLU A 412 13.64 3.51 -10.83
N ARG A 413 13.96 2.27 -11.22
CA ARG A 413 13.80 1.82 -12.62
C ARG A 413 12.34 1.85 -13.08
N ASN A 414 11.40 1.49 -12.21
CA ASN A 414 9.99 1.50 -12.56
C ASN A 414 9.38 2.92 -12.62
N THR A 415 9.86 3.88 -11.81
CA THR A 415 9.46 5.29 -11.95
C THR A 415 10.02 5.92 -13.22
N THR A 416 11.29 5.69 -13.56
CA THR A 416 11.90 6.20 -14.81
C THR A 416 11.28 5.58 -16.07
N PHE A 417 10.99 4.28 -16.07
CA PHE A 417 10.26 3.65 -17.17
C PHE A 417 8.81 4.19 -17.29
N SER A 418 8.16 4.48 -16.16
CA SER A 418 6.85 5.11 -16.13
C SER A 418 6.88 6.55 -16.66
N THR A 419 7.88 7.37 -16.33
CA THR A 419 8.00 8.72 -16.89
C THR A 419 8.21 8.67 -18.40
N GLU A 420 9.11 7.80 -18.89
CA GLU A 420 9.37 7.62 -20.33
C GLU A 420 8.12 7.18 -21.13
N ILE A 421 7.29 6.29 -20.58
CA ILE A 421 6.02 5.92 -21.23
C ILE A 421 5.06 7.10 -21.23
N CYS A 422 4.91 7.78 -20.09
CA CYS A 422 3.94 8.86 -19.95
C CYS A 422 4.28 10.09 -20.81
N THR A 423 5.56 10.49 -20.92
CA THR A 423 5.97 11.60 -21.79
C THR A 423 5.72 11.27 -23.27
N LYS A 424 6.12 10.09 -23.75
CA LYS A 424 5.89 9.65 -25.14
C LYS A 424 4.40 9.61 -25.52
N ILE A 425 3.52 9.25 -24.57
CA ILE A 425 2.07 9.33 -24.80
C ILE A 425 1.61 10.80 -24.84
N LEU A 426 2.00 11.63 -23.88
CA LEU A 426 1.59 13.04 -23.80
C LEU A 426 2.05 13.86 -25.02
N GLU A 427 3.27 13.65 -25.51
CA GLU A 427 3.79 14.30 -26.73
C GLU A 427 2.97 13.94 -27.98
N ARG A 428 2.50 12.69 -28.08
CA ARG A 428 1.70 12.19 -29.21
C ARG A 428 0.23 12.64 -29.13
N VAL A 429 -0.32 12.74 -27.92
CA VAL A 429 -1.77 12.83 -27.68
C VAL A 429 -2.25 14.25 -27.37
N LEU A 430 -1.40 15.14 -26.84
CA LEU A 430 -1.79 16.52 -26.54
C LEU A 430 -2.04 17.37 -27.81
N PRO A 431 -3.10 18.20 -27.85
CA PRO A 431 -3.48 18.95 -29.05
C PRO A 431 -2.52 20.11 -29.36
N GLN A 432 -1.80 20.00 -30.47
CA GLN A 432 -0.85 21.01 -30.98
C GLN A 432 -1.50 22.03 -31.94
N ASN A 433 -2.83 22.01 -32.09
CA ASN A 433 -3.56 22.73 -33.15
C ASN A 433 -3.78 24.24 -32.92
N LEU A 434 -3.34 24.80 -31.79
CA LEU A 434 -3.56 26.21 -31.44
C LEU A 434 -3.04 27.20 -32.49
N GLU A 435 -1.86 26.97 -33.09
CA GLU A 435 -1.30 27.90 -34.08
C GLU A 435 -2.13 27.96 -35.37
N ALA A 436 -2.65 26.80 -35.83
CA ALA A 436 -3.59 26.74 -36.96
C ALA A 436 -4.95 27.38 -36.63
N MET A 437 -5.37 27.35 -35.36
CA MET A 437 -6.56 28.08 -34.90
C MET A 437 -6.33 29.60 -34.83
N THR A 438 -5.10 30.07 -34.63
CA THR A 438 -4.76 31.49 -34.79
C THR A 438 -4.92 31.94 -36.24
N THR A 439 -4.45 31.16 -37.22
CA THR A 439 -4.56 31.54 -38.64
C THR A 439 -6.01 31.55 -39.11
N GLU A 440 -6.83 30.55 -38.75
CA GLU A 440 -8.27 30.56 -39.07
C GLU A 440 -9.02 31.73 -38.42
N LEU A 441 -8.63 32.15 -37.21
CA LEU A 441 -9.24 33.30 -36.54
C LEU A 441 -8.83 34.63 -37.19
N ALA A 442 -7.61 34.73 -37.71
CA ALA A 442 -7.09 35.95 -38.36
C ALA A 442 -7.73 36.25 -39.72
N GLU A 443 -8.28 35.23 -40.41
CA GLU A 443 -8.98 35.38 -41.69
C GLU A 443 -10.45 35.82 -41.55
N ARG A 444 -10.99 35.85 -40.31
CA ARG A 444 -12.43 36.14 -40.08
C ARG A 444 -12.73 37.65 -40.06
N PRO A 445 -13.87 38.07 -40.64
CA PRO A 445 -14.34 39.46 -40.51
C PRO A 445 -14.77 39.75 -39.06
N ARG A 446 -14.78 41.04 -38.70
CA ARG A 446 -15.08 41.54 -37.35
C ARG A 446 -16.37 40.97 -36.78
N GLU A 447 -17.44 40.93 -37.59
CA GLU A 447 -18.78 40.49 -37.18
C GLU A 447 -18.81 38.99 -36.82
N GLY A 448 -17.88 38.19 -37.34
CA GLY A 448 -17.75 36.75 -37.07
C GLY A 448 -16.60 36.37 -36.13
N PHE A 449 -15.89 37.34 -35.56
CA PHE A 449 -14.70 37.10 -34.72
C PHE A 449 -15.05 36.45 -33.37
N SER A 450 -16.09 36.95 -32.67
CA SER A 450 -16.56 36.40 -31.39
C SER A 450 -16.95 34.93 -31.51
N ASP A 451 -17.73 34.62 -32.54
CA ASP A 451 -18.36 33.32 -32.73
C ASP A 451 -17.33 32.30 -33.25
N GLY A 452 -16.39 32.76 -34.09
CA GLY A 452 -15.18 32.01 -34.43
C GLY A 452 -14.35 31.67 -33.19
N LEU A 453 -14.04 32.66 -32.34
CA LEU A 453 -13.27 32.45 -31.12
C LEU A 453 -13.96 31.48 -30.15
N ILE A 454 -15.27 31.60 -29.94
CA ILE A 454 -16.05 30.68 -29.10
C ILE A 454 -16.07 29.26 -29.68
N ARG A 455 -16.21 29.12 -31.01
CA ARG A 455 -16.15 27.82 -31.69
C ARG A 455 -14.79 27.15 -31.50
N LEU A 456 -13.69 27.88 -31.73
CA LEU A 456 -12.32 27.38 -31.61
C LEU A 456 -11.96 27.01 -30.17
N LEU A 457 -12.34 27.83 -29.18
CA LEU A 457 -12.20 27.50 -27.75
C LEU A 457 -12.98 26.25 -27.36
N THR A 458 -14.17 26.05 -27.94
CA THR A 458 -15.00 24.86 -27.68
C THR A 458 -14.40 23.62 -28.33
N GLN A 459 -13.84 23.74 -29.54
CA GLN A 459 -13.12 22.68 -30.23
C GLN A 459 -11.87 22.25 -29.44
N TYR A 460 -10.95 23.18 -29.13
CA TYR A 460 -9.75 22.88 -28.36
C TYR A 460 -10.05 22.23 -26.99
N LYS A 461 -11.12 22.68 -26.32
CA LYS A 461 -11.61 22.08 -25.07
C LYS A 461 -12.14 20.65 -25.24
N SER A 462 -12.64 20.30 -26.43
CA SER A 462 -13.04 18.93 -26.78
C SER A 462 -11.82 18.07 -27.11
N ASP A 463 -10.90 18.60 -27.93
CA ASP A 463 -9.66 17.93 -28.33
C ASP A 463 -8.82 17.57 -27.09
N LEU A 464 -8.62 18.54 -26.18
CA LEU A 464 -7.89 18.35 -24.92
C LEU A 464 -8.58 17.34 -23.99
N ARG A 465 -9.91 17.20 -24.03
CA ARG A 465 -10.61 16.16 -23.26
C ARG A 465 -10.37 14.78 -23.83
N SER A 466 -10.52 14.63 -25.15
CA SER A 466 -10.21 13.36 -25.83
C SER A 466 -8.76 12.93 -25.60
N ALA A 467 -7.83 13.89 -25.57
CA ALA A 467 -6.43 13.66 -25.25
C ALA A 467 -6.22 13.15 -23.81
N LEU A 468 -6.90 13.73 -22.83
CA LEU A 468 -6.85 13.29 -21.43
C LEU A 468 -7.50 11.92 -21.23
N ASP A 469 -8.62 11.65 -21.91
CA ASP A 469 -9.32 10.36 -21.86
C ASP A 469 -8.49 9.24 -22.52
N GLU A 470 -7.75 9.53 -23.60
CA GLU A 470 -6.81 8.59 -24.23
C GLU A 470 -5.57 8.34 -23.34
N TYR A 471 -4.99 9.40 -22.76
CA TYR A 471 -3.88 9.29 -21.81
C TYR A 471 -4.26 8.42 -20.60
N ALA A 472 -5.45 8.62 -20.03
CA ALA A 472 -5.95 7.85 -18.89
C ALA A 472 -6.16 6.35 -19.20
N GLN A 473 -6.28 5.96 -20.48
CA GLN A 473 -6.42 4.56 -20.91
C GLN A 473 -5.07 3.89 -21.22
N GLN A 474 -4.06 4.65 -21.63
CA GLN A 474 -2.77 4.11 -22.09
C GLN A 474 -1.62 4.26 -21.09
N SER A 475 -1.66 5.28 -20.23
CA SER A 475 -0.63 5.54 -19.23
C SER A 475 -0.59 4.45 -18.14
N SER A 476 0.59 4.24 -17.55
CA SER A 476 0.80 3.20 -16.54
C SER A 476 1.98 3.50 -15.61
N GLY A 477 1.96 2.91 -14.42
CA GLY A 477 2.99 3.05 -13.39
C GLY A 477 2.79 4.25 -12.45
N PRO A 478 3.80 4.59 -11.62
CA PRO A 478 3.71 5.63 -10.60
C PRO A 478 3.85 7.08 -11.12
N ALA A 479 4.36 7.31 -12.34
CA ALA A 479 4.63 8.66 -12.84
C ALA A 479 3.41 9.37 -13.47
N VAL A 480 2.30 8.65 -13.63
CA VAL A 480 1.14 9.07 -14.44
C VAL A 480 0.62 10.46 -14.09
N ASP A 481 0.41 10.74 -12.80
CA ASP A 481 -0.11 12.04 -12.35
C ASP A 481 0.95 13.15 -12.46
N SER A 482 2.22 12.84 -12.16
CA SER A 482 3.34 13.79 -12.17
C SER A 482 3.65 14.29 -13.58
N CYS A 483 3.76 13.39 -14.56
CA CYS A 483 3.97 13.76 -15.96
C CYS A 483 2.77 14.53 -16.54
N LEU A 484 1.55 14.20 -16.11
CA LEU A 484 0.35 14.91 -16.52
C LEU A 484 0.30 16.33 -15.95
N GLU A 485 0.60 16.52 -14.66
CA GLU A 485 0.70 17.84 -14.04
C GLU A 485 1.77 18.70 -14.75
N GLU A 486 2.97 18.14 -14.98
CA GLU A 486 4.05 18.85 -15.64
C GLU A 486 3.69 19.29 -17.07
N ALA A 487 3.09 18.39 -17.87
CA ALA A 487 2.68 18.70 -19.24
C ALA A 487 1.52 19.72 -19.29
N LEU A 488 0.57 19.67 -18.35
CA LEU A 488 -0.49 20.67 -18.24
C LEU A 488 0.06 22.04 -17.84
N LEU A 489 0.98 22.09 -16.87
CA LEU A 489 1.55 23.33 -16.33
C LEU A 489 2.55 24.01 -17.28
N HIS A 490 3.29 23.26 -18.10
CA HIS A 490 4.31 23.80 -19.01
C HIS A 490 3.82 23.85 -20.46
N SER A 491 3.47 22.71 -21.05
CA SER A 491 3.12 22.62 -22.48
C SER A 491 1.75 23.25 -22.77
N VAL A 492 0.69 22.76 -22.13
CA VAL A 492 -0.69 23.21 -22.42
C VAL A 492 -0.88 24.66 -21.98
N ARG A 493 -0.52 25.01 -20.74
CA ARG A 493 -0.60 26.40 -20.24
C ARG A 493 0.26 27.36 -21.07
N GLY A 494 1.51 26.99 -21.39
CA GLY A 494 2.41 27.84 -22.18
C GLY A 494 1.87 28.11 -23.59
N SER A 495 1.29 27.08 -24.22
CA SER A 495 0.67 27.20 -25.55
C SER A 495 -0.59 28.07 -25.53
N ILE A 496 -1.47 27.88 -24.54
CA ILE A 496 -2.65 28.74 -24.34
C ILE A 496 -2.23 30.21 -24.09
N GLN A 497 -1.16 30.44 -23.31
CA GLN A 497 -0.65 31.79 -23.07
C GLN A 497 -0.16 32.46 -24.35
N LYS A 498 0.69 31.79 -25.15
CA LYS A 498 1.15 32.29 -26.46
C LYS A 498 -0.04 32.62 -27.38
N TRP A 499 -0.99 31.69 -27.50
CA TRP A 499 -2.18 31.84 -28.32
C TRP A 499 -3.06 33.02 -27.87
N SER A 500 -3.28 33.17 -26.56
CA SER A 500 -4.09 34.27 -26.01
C SER A 500 -3.52 35.66 -26.34
N LEU A 501 -2.19 35.81 -26.44
CA LEU A 501 -1.56 37.06 -26.85
C LEU A 501 -1.83 37.38 -28.33
N GLN A 502 -1.82 36.36 -29.20
CA GLN A 502 -2.17 36.50 -30.62
C GLN A 502 -3.65 36.88 -30.79
N VAL A 503 -4.57 36.21 -30.08
CA VAL A 503 -6.01 36.54 -30.08
C VAL A 503 -6.26 37.97 -29.59
N LEU A 504 -5.58 38.39 -28.50
CA LEU A 504 -5.68 39.77 -27.98
C LEU A 504 -5.12 40.81 -28.97
N GLN A 505 -4.14 40.46 -29.81
CA GLN A 505 -3.65 41.33 -30.86
C GLN A 505 -4.68 41.50 -31.98
N GLN A 506 -5.32 40.42 -32.45
CA GLN A 506 -6.39 40.50 -33.46
C GLN A 506 -7.60 41.29 -32.95
N TYR A 507 -8.02 41.05 -31.70
CA TYR A 507 -9.11 41.80 -31.07
C TYR A 507 -8.83 43.32 -31.00
N LYS A 508 -7.58 43.72 -30.72
CA LYS A 508 -7.18 45.15 -30.74
C LYS A 508 -7.30 45.77 -32.14
N ILE A 509 -6.94 45.04 -33.19
CA ILE A 509 -7.06 45.51 -34.58
C ILE A 509 -8.54 45.75 -34.94
N HIS A 510 -9.42 44.82 -34.60
CA HIS A 510 -10.87 45.00 -34.80
C HIS A 510 -11.45 46.16 -33.97
N LEU A 511 -10.98 46.35 -32.73
CA LEU A 511 -11.41 47.46 -31.87
C LEU A 511 -10.99 48.82 -32.45
N GLN A 512 -9.75 48.95 -32.92
CA GLN A 512 -9.28 50.16 -33.61
C GLN A 512 -10.08 50.43 -34.90
N SER A 513 -10.39 49.38 -35.67
CA SER A 513 -11.24 49.52 -36.85
C SER A 513 -12.66 49.99 -36.53
N TRP A 514 -13.21 49.63 -35.36
CA TRP A 514 -14.51 50.11 -34.90
C TRP A 514 -14.45 51.54 -34.36
N GLN A 515 -13.38 51.92 -33.64
CA GLN A 515 -13.17 53.31 -33.22
C GLN A 515 -13.07 54.25 -34.42
N ASN A 516 -12.27 53.89 -35.43
CA ASN A 516 -12.12 54.65 -36.69
C ASN A 516 -13.42 54.73 -37.53
N GLU A 517 -14.37 53.81 -37.34
CA GLU A 517 -15.69 53.84 -37.96
C GLU A 517 -16.66 54.73 -37.17
N LYS A 518 -16.64 54.64 -35.84
CA LYS A 518 -17.42 55.50 -34.96
C LYS A 518 -17.03 56.98 -35.13
N GLU A 519 -15.74 57.31 -35.14
CA GLU A 519 -15.26 58.69 -35.29
C GLU A 519 -15.71 59.32 -36.63
N LYS A 520 -15.82 58.53 -37.70
CA LYS A 520 -16.40 58.98 -38.97
C LYS A 520 -17.89 59.27 -38.84
N LEU A 521 -18.66 58.33 -38.30
CA LEU A 521 -20.10 58.48 -38.11
C LEU A 521 -20.46 59.63 -37.16
N ASP A 522 -19.67 59.84 -36.09
CA ASP A 522 -19.79 61.00 -35.20
C ASP A 522 -19.56 62.31 -36.00
N SER A 523 -18.52 62.37 -36.85
CA SER A 523 -18.23 63.55 -37.67
C SER A 523 -19.27 63.82 -38.77
N GLU A 524 -19.84 62.78 -39.38
CA GLU A 524 -20.94 62.88 -40.33
C GLU A 524 -22.22 63.38 -39.64
N TYR A 525 -22.49 62.91 -38.41
CA TYR A 525 -23.60 63.38 -37.59
C TYR A 525 -23.44 64.85 -37.17
N GLU A 526 -22.26 65.29 -36.75
CA GLU A 526 -22.00 66.70 -36.42
C GLU A 526 -22.27 67.63 -37.62
N VAL A 527 -21.86 67.24 -38.83
CA VAL A 527 -22.13 68.00 -40.06
C VAL A 527 -23.63 68.11 -40.34
N ILE A 528 -24.40 67.02 -40.15
CA ILE A 528 -25.86 67.03 -40.32
C ILE A 528 -26.54 67.93 -39.27
N MET A 529 -26.12 67.82 -38.00
CA MET A 529 -26.67 68.63 -36.90
C MET A 529 -26.47 70.14 -37.11
N VAL A 530 -25.34 70.57 -37.68
CA VAL A 530 -25.11 71.97 -38.04
C VAL A 530 -26.07 72.44 -39.14
N GLN A 531 -26.32 71.62 -40.16
CA GLN A 531 -27.27 71.93 -41.25
C GLN A 531 -28.71 72.03 -40.74
N GLU A 532 -29.12 71.17 -39.80
CA GLU A 532 -30.43 71.28 -39.14
C GLU A 532 -30.54 72.54 -38.24
N ALA A 533 -29.46 72.94 -37.57
CA ALA A 533 -29.43 74.18 -36.78
C ALA A 533 -29.58 75.44 -37.64
N GLU A 534 -28.89 75.52 -38.79
CA GLU A 534 -29.00 76.65 -39.72
C GLU A 534 -30.39 76.76 -40.37
N THR A 535 -30.98 75.63 -40.77
CA THR A 535 -32.33 75.61 -41.37
C THR A 535 -33.42 75.92 -40.36
N THR A 536 -33.30 75.49 -39.10
CA THR A 536 -34.26 75.83 -38.04
C THR A 536 -34.14 77.30 -37.59
N ALA A 537 -32.93 77.86 -37.52
CA ALA A 537 -32.71 79.28 -37.22
C ALA A 537 -33.37 80.20 -38.26
N THR A 538 -33.13 79.94 -39.55
CA THR A 538 -33.72 80.73 -40.64
C THR A 538 -35.25 80.64 -40.70
N ALA A 539 -35.85 79.50 -40.35
CA ALA A 539 -37.30 79.36 -40.20
C ALA A 539 -37.86 80.15 -39.00
N SER A 540 -37.12 80.21 -37.88
CA SER A 540 -37.51 80.97 -36.68
C SER A 540 -37.56 82.48 -36.94
N ASP A 541 -36.56 83.04 -37.63
CA ASP A 541 -36.53 84.47 -37.96
C ASP A 541 -37.66 84.87 -38.91
N GLN A 542 -37.99 84.01 -39.89
CA GLN A 542 -39.17 84.21 -40.74
C GLN A 542 -40.45 84.27 -39.92
N LYS A 543 -40.68 83.31 -39.00
CA LYS A 543 -41.85 83.27 -38.12
C LYS A 543 -42.01 84.56 -37.33
N ARG A 544 -40.94 85.03 -36.67
CA ARG A 544 -40.93 86.28 -35.91
C ARG A 544 -41.37 87.48 -36.75
N SER A 545 -40.90 87.57 -37.99
CA SER A 545 -41.28 88.65 -38.92
C SER A 545 -42.76 88.64 -39.32
N TYR A 546 -43.50 87.54 -39.13
CA TYR A 546 -44.95 87.47 -39.34
C TYR A 546 -45.73 87.82 -38.06
N GLU A 547 -45.23 87.44 -36.89
CA GLU A 547 -45.82 87.78 -35.58
C GLU A 547 -45.81 89.30 -35.35
N GLU A 548 -44.71 89.99 -35.70
CA GLU A 548 -44.60 91.45 -35.61
C GLU A 548 -45.58 92.19 -36.56
N LYS A 549 -45.82 91.65 -37.76
CA LYS A 549 -46.83 92.18 -38.71
C LYS A 549 -48.26 91.98 -38.23
N LEU A 550 -48.53 90.86 -37.54
CA LEU A 550 -49.85 90.55 -36.99
C LEU A 550 -50.23 91.52 -35.86
N ALA A 551 -49.27 91.82 -34.98
CA ALA A 551 -49.46 92.73 -33.84
C ALA A 551 -49.91 94.13 -34.29
N LEU A 552 -49.23 94.70 -35.31
CA LEU A 552 -49.56 96.01 -35.88
C LEU A 552 -51.00 96.07 -36.43
N ALA A 553 -51.47 94.99 -37.07
CA ALA A 553 -52.83 94.91 -37.60
C ALA A 553 -53.90 94.83 -36.48
N THR A 554 -53.60 94.13 -35.37
CA THR A 554 -54.51 94.10 -34.21
C THR A 554 -54.63 95.45 -33.49
N GLU A 555 -53.55 96.24 -33.45
CA GLU A 555 -53.56 97.58 -32.87
C GLU A 555 -54.47 98.53 -33.67
N GLN A 556 -54.31 98.54 -35.00
CA GLN A 556 -55.18 99.32 -35.92
C GLN A 556 -56.67 98.96 -35.78
N LEU A 557 -57.01 97.68 -35.59
CA LEU A 557 -58.39 97.23 -35.35
C LEU A 557 -58.95 97.68 -33.99
N SER A 558 -58.10 97.86 -32.98
CA SER A 558 -58.52 98.35 -31.67
C SER A 558 -58.86 99.85 -31.69
N GLU A 559 -58.06 100.64 -32.42
CA GLU A 559 -58.26 102.08 -32.62
C GLU A 559 -59.58 102.35 -33.35
N LEU A 560 -59.87 101.57 -34.41
CA LEU A 560 -61.12 101.66 -35.18
C LEU A 560 -62.37 101.31 -34.34
N ARG A 561 -62.25 100.36 -33.39
CA ARG A 561 -63.35 100.07 -32.45
C ARG A 561 -63.62 101.23 -31.50
N ARG A 562 -62.57 101.94 -31.07
CA ARG A 562 -62.67 103.07 -30.14
C ARG A 562 -63.42 104.26 -30.74
N THR A 563 -63.20 104.58 -32.01
CA THR A 563 -63.90 105.67 -32.70
C THR A 563 -65.39 105.36 -32.89
N LEU A 564 -65.73 104.18 -33.43
CA LEU A 564 -67.12 103.76 -33.66
C LEU A 564 -67.97 103.71 -32.38
N HIS A 565 -67.36 103.40 -31.22
CA HIS A 565 -68.07 103.42 -29.94
C HIS A 565 -68.47 104.85 -29.53
N SER A 566 -67.57 105.82 -29.75
CA SER A 566 -67.81 107.25 -29.44
C SER A 566 -68.95 107.86 -30.25
N GLU A 567 -69.16 107.41 -31.49
CA GLU A 567 -70.27 107.87 -32.34
C GLU A 567 -71.63 107.32 -31.88
N LEU A 568 -71.64 106.10 -31.33
CA LEU A 568 -72.85 105.42 -30.86
C LEU A 568 -73.43 106.08 -29.60
N ASP A 569 -72.58 106.40 -28.61
CA ASP A 569 -73.04 107.10 -27.39
C ASP A 569 -73.51 108.54 -27.69
N SER A 570 -72.91 109.22 -28.68
CA SER A 570 -73.42 110.51 -29.17
C SER A 570 -74.88 110.41 -29.62
N LYS A 571 -75.20 109.46 -30.52
CA LYS A 571 -76.57 109.26 -31.03
C LYS A 571 -77.57 108.82 -29.94
N LYS A 572 -77.10 108.12 -28.91
CA LYS A 572 -77.91 107.72 -27.75
C LYS A 572 -78.41 108.93 -26.95
N SER A 573 -77.56 109.94 -26.74
CA SER A 573 -77.92 111.16 -26.00
C SER A 573 -78.99 112.02 -26.70
N GLU A 574 -79.04 112.03 -28.03
CA GLU A 574 -80.08 112.76 -28.79
C GLU A 574 -81.48 112.15 -28.60
N LEU A 575 -81.58 110.82 -28.50
CA LEU A 575 -82.84 110.11 -28.29
C LEU A 575 -83.43 110.35 -26.90
N GLU A 576 -82.60 110.39 -25.87
CA GLU A 576 -83.03 110.70 -24.50
C GLU A 576 -83.63 112.12 -24.42
N ARG A 577 -83.03 113.10 -25.11
CA ARG A 577 -83.57 114.46 -25.20
C ARG A 577 -85.00 114.49 -25.78
N LEU A 578 -85.19 113.89 -26.95
CA LEU A 578 -86.50 113.84 -27.63
C LEU A 578 -87.57 113.11 -26.80
N THR A 579 -87.18 112.08 -26.05
CA THR A 579 -88.10 111.32 -25.19
C THR A 579 -88.70 112.19 -24.06
N THR A 580 -87.90 113.11 -23.49
CA THR A 580 -88.39 114.05 -22.46
C THR A 580 -89.33 115.14 -23.01
N GLU A 581 -89.21 115.50 -24.28
CA GLU A 581 -90.05 116.51 -24.93
C GLU A 581 -91.51 116.02 -25.02
N ILE A 582 -91.70 114.74 -25.37
CA ILE A 582 -93.00 114.08 -25.57
C ILE A 582 -93.81 113.96 -24.26
N THR A 583 -93.18 113.63 -23.13
CA THR A 583 -93.90 113.43 -21.86
C THR A 583 -94.55 114.72 -21.34
N THR A 584 -93.93 115.89 -21.58
CA THR A 584 -94.49 117.19 -21.20
C THR A 584 -95.73 117.61 -22.00
N MET A 585 -95.94 117.04 -23.19
CA MET A 585 -97.11 117.29 -24.02
C MET A 585 -98.34 116.53 -23.53
N ASN A 586 -98.18 115.26 -23.14
CA ASN A 586 -99.29 114.40 -22.70
C ASN A 586 -99.97 114.95 -21.42
N LEU A 587 -99.18 115.41 -20.44
CA LEU A 587 -99.67 116.06 -19.21
C LEU A 587 -100.57 117.29 -19.48
N LYS A 588 -100.32 118.05 -20.56
CA LYS A 588 -101.13 119.21 -20.96
C LYS A 588 -102.45 118.83 -21.65
N HIS A 589 -102.61 117.56 -22.03
CA HIS A 589 -103.81 117.04 -22.70
C HIS A 589 -104.78 116.43 -21.69
N GLU A 590 -104.28 115.62 -20.75
CA GLU A 590 -105.08 114.94 -19.72
C GLU A 590 -105.93 115.91 -18.86
N VAL A 591 -105.36 117.06 -18.50
CA VAL A 591 -106.05 118.13 -17.74
C VAL A 591 -107.29 118.69 -18.48
N ARG A 592 -107.33 118.63 -19.82
CA ARG A 592 -108.47 119.14 -20.60
C ARG A 592 -109.65 118.17 -20.63
N VAL A 593 -109.38 116.86 -20.56
CA VAL A 593 -110.41 115.82 -20.67
C VAL A 593 -111.34 115.84 -19.46
N LYS A 594 -110.77 115.91 -18.25
CA LYS A 594 -111.53 115.87 -16.97
C LYS A 594 -112.56 117.01 -16.83
N ASN A 595 -112.33 118.15 -17.48
CA ASN A 595 -113.27 119.28 -17.49
C ASN A 595 -114.45 119.10 -18.45
N ALA A 596 -114.42 118.14 -19.38
CA ALA A 596 -115.53 117.84 -20.29
C ALA A 596 -116.44 116.71 -19.77
N GLU A 597 -115.91 115.86 -18.89
CA GLU A 597 -116.63 114.70 -18.34
C GLU A 597 -117.68 115.10 -17.27
N SER A 598 -117.47 116.23 -16.57
CA SER A 598 -118.42 116.77 -15.59
C SER A 598 -119.77 117.12 -16.20
N ASP A 599 -119.76 117.74 -17.37
CA ASP A 599 -120.93 118.40 -17.96
C ASP A 599 -121.89 117.37 -18.57
N LEU A 600 -121.35 116.25 -19.07
CA LEU A 600 -122.11 115.12 -19.60
C LEU A 600 -122.91 114.36 -18.53
N ALA A 601 -122.48 114.39 -17.27
CA ALA A 601 -123.15 113.68 -16.18
C ALA A 601 -124.52 114.30 -15.82
N TRP A 602 -124.69 115.61 -16.06
CA TRP A 602 -125.91 116.35 -15.75
C TRP A 602 -127.10 115.94 -16.64
N ALA A 603 -126.85 115.68 -17.94
CA ALA A 603 -127.90 115.42 -18.92
C ALA A 603 -128.57 114.04 -18.80
N ARG A 604 -127.81 112.99 -18.44
CA ARG A 604 -128.26 111.58 -18.54
C ARG A 604 -129.39 111.21 -17.57
N ARG A 605 -129.50 111.89 -16.42
CA ARG A 605 -130.52 111.59 -15.39
C ARG A 605 -131.96 111.95 -15.78
N ARG A 606 -132.19 112.53 -16.97
CA ARG A 606 -133.51 113.04 -17.37
C ARG A 606 -134.30 112.08 -18.26
N THR A 607 -133.70 110.99 -18.75
CA THR A 607 -134.29 110.11 -19.79
C THR A 607 -134.78 108.75 -19.29
N GLU A 608 -134.13 108.14 -18.30
CA GLU A 608 -134.34 106.71 -17.93
C GLU A 608 -135.73 106.38 -17.35
N GLU A 609 -136.49 107.34 -16.84
CA GLU A 609 -137.82 107.08 -16.24
C GLU A 609 -138.97 107.04 -17.24
N LEU A 610 -138.77 107.43 -18.51
CA LEU A 610 -139.80 107.33 -19.54
C LEU A 610 -139.92 105.93 -20.17
N GLU A 611 -138.86 105.12 -20.12
CA GLU A 611 -138.76 103.90 -20.94
C GLU A 611 -139.46 102.67 -20.33
N LYS A 612 -139.65 102.63 -19.00
CA LYS A 612 -140.20 101.46 -18.28
C LYS A 612 -141.68 101.17 -18.54
N SER A 613 -142.37 102.00 -19.34
CA SER A 613 -143.80 101.85 -19.66
C SER A 613 -144.10 100.90 -20.82
N ILE A 614 -143.10 100.51 -21.62
CA ILE A 614 -143.33 99.92 -22.97
C ILE A 614 -143.09 98.40 -23.03
N ALA A 615 -142.41 97.79 -22.05
CA ALA A 615 -141.90 96.42 -22.13
C ALA A 615 -142.90 95.28 -21.82
N ALA A 616 -144.19 95.44 -22.14
CA ALA A 616 -145.25 94.56 -21.64
C ALA A 616 -145.45 93.23 -22.42
N ASP A 617 -145.61 93.26 -23.75
CA ASP A 617 -146.55 92.32 -24.40
C ASP A 617 -145.96 91.16 -25.23
N HIS A 618 -144.65 91.04 -25.41
CA HIS A 618 -144.10 90.22 -26.51
C HIS A 618 -143.60 88.79 -26.19
N GLN A 619 -143.53 88.36 -24.93
CA GLN A 619 -142.88 87.09 -24.54
C GLN A 619 -143.90 85.96 -24.23
N ARG A 620 -144.59 85.43 -25.26
CA ARG A 620 -145.56 84.32 -25.08
C ARG A 620 -145.61 83.26 -26.20
N LYS A 621 -144.50 83.08 -26.94
CA LYS A 621 -144.23 81.96 -27.89
C LYS A 621 -142.73 81.68 -27.84
N GLU A 622 -142.27 80.69 -27.06
CA GLU A 622 -142.13 79.27 -27.44
C GLU A 622 -141.11 79.09 -28.59
N GLU A 623 -139.92 78.49 -28.48
CA GLU A 623 -139.32 77.38 -27.66
C GLU A 623 -139.29 75.99 -28.36
N ILE A 624 -138.23 75.22 -28.04
CA ILE A 624 -137.92 73.82 -28.41
C ILE A 624 -137.49 73.53 -29.87
N LEU A 625 -136.16 73.43 -30.14
CA LEU A 625 -135.49 72.21 -30.69
C LEU A 625 -133.96 72.34 -30.97
N ALA A 626 -133.21 71.29 -30.59
CA ALA A 626 -131.96 70.71 -31.17
C ALA A 626 -130.59 71.46 -31.25
N ALA A 627 -129.56 70.90 -30.58
CA ALA A 627 -128.25 70.40 -31.13
C ALA A 627 -127.04 70.51 -30.15
N ALA A 628 -126.13 69.51 -30.11
CA ALA A 628 -124.87 69.51 -29.31
C ALA A 628 -123.92 68.32 -29.65
N GLN A 629 -122.58 68.43 -29.44
CA GLN A 629 -121.63 67.36 -28.98
C GLN A 629 -120.11 67.74 -29.00
N VAL A 630 -119.26 66.92 -28.34
CA VAL A 630 -117.75 66.87 -28.32
C VAL A 630 -117.01 68.06 -27.67
N LEU A 631 -116.18 67.98 -26.62
CA LEU A 631 -115.86 66.97 -25.56
C LEU A 631 -115.05 65.68 -25.93
N GLU A 632 -114.05 65.17 -25.16
CA GLU A 632 -113.27 65.63 -23.97
C GLU A 632 -112.19 64.55 -23.54
N LYS A 633 -111.31 64.86 -22.55
CA LYS A 633 -110.57 63.98 -21.58
C LYS A 633 -109.22 63.28 -21.93
N GLN A 634 -108.23 63.52 -21.03
CA GLN A 634 -107.32 62.59 -20.30
C GLN A 634 -105.91 63.23 -20.13
N ARG A 635 -105.38 63.68 -18.96
CA ARG A 635 -105.81 63.72 -17.53
C ARG A 635 -105.30 62.60 -16.57
N SER A 636 -104.00 62.32 -16.54
CA SER A 636 -103.32 61.50 -15.51
C SER A 636 -101.77 61.61 -15.62
N PHE A 637 -100.94 61.59 -14.57
CA PHE A 637 -101.16 61.52 -13.11
C PHE A 637 -99.95 62.07 -12.33
N HIS A 638 -100.14 62.87 -11.27
CA HIS A 638 -99.06 63.20 -10.31
C HIS A 638 -98.76 61.98 -9.42
N LYS A 639 -97.81 61.11 -9.83
CA LYS A 639 -97.47 59.87 -9.09
C LYS A 639 -95.97 59.61 -8.93
N GLU A 640 -95.13 59.95 -9.92
CA GLU A 640 -93.72 59.58 -9.97
C GLU A 640 -92.83 60.33 -8.95
N GLU A 641 -93.29 61.47 -8.46
CA GLU A 641 -92.66 62.22 -7.36
C GLU A 641 -92.48 61.34 -6.10
N ARG A 642 -93.34 60.32 -5.92
CA ARG A 642 -93.26 59.36 -4.82
C ARG A 642 -92.25 58.21 -5.04
N SER A 643 -91.68 58.07 -6.25
CA SER A 643 -90.66 57.04 -6.57
C SER A 643 -89.21 57.53 -6.48
N LEU A 644 -88.94 58.82 -6.66
CA LEU A 644 -87.57 59.37 -6.59
C LEU A 644 -86.93 59.17 -5.20
N LEU A 645 -87.72 59.28 -4.12
CA LEU A 645 -87.28 58.97 -2.76
C LEU A 645 -87.00 57.48 -2.50
N VAL A 646 -87.41 56.58 -3.40
CA VAL A 646 -87.03 55.15 -3.36
C VAL A 646 -85.70 54.94 -4.09
N GLN A 647 -85.48 55.62 -5.22
CA GLN A 647 -84.24 55.51 -6.02
C GLN A 647 -82.99 55.93 -5.25
N GLN A 648 -83.10 56.89 -4.33
CA GLN A 648 -81.99 57.26 -3.41
C GLN A 648 -81.56 56.11 -2.50
N LYS A 649 -82.48 55.17 -2.18
CA LYS A 649 -82.21 53.97 -1.38
C LYS A 649 -81.54 52.88 -2.21
N ASP A 650 -81.94 52.73 -3.47
CA ASP A 650 -81.34 51.77 -4.41
C ASP A 650 -79.92 52.19 -4.84
N LEU A 651 -79.63 53.49 -4.94
CA LEU A 651 -78.26 53.97 -5.20
C LEU A 651 -77.28 53.60 -4.06
N MET A 652 -77.71 53.64 -2.79
CA MET A 652 -76.90 53.10 -1.69
C MET A 652 -76.73 51.58 -1.78
N ALA A 653 -77.73 50.84 -2.27
CA ALA A 653 -77.59 49.41 -2.53
C ALA A 653 -76.60 49.12 -3.68
N GLN A 654 -76.53 49.96 -4.71
CA GLN A 654 -75.56 49.85 -5.79
C GLN A 654 -74.12 50.16 -5.34
N ILE A 655 -73.92 51.11 -4.42
CA ILE A 655 -72.61 51.34 -3.79
C ILE A 655 -72.18 50.10 -3.01
N VAL A 656 -73.05 49.52 -2.17
CA VAL A 656 -72.79 48.25 -1.47
C VAL A 656 -72.54 47.09 -2.44
N GLN A 657 -73.16 47.08 -3.62
CA GLN A 657 -72.94 46.05 -4.64
C GLN A 657 -71.58 46.22 -5.34
N LEU A 658 -71.15 47.45 -5.64
CA LEU A 658 -69.82 47.73 -6.20
C LEU A 658 -68.70 47.48 -5.18
N GLU A 659 -68.92 47.80 -3.91
CA GLU A 659 -68.02 47.39 -2.82
C GLU A 659 -67.96 45.86 -2.69
N ARG A 660 -69.09 45.14 -2.83
CA ARG A 660 -69.11 43.67 -2.88
C ARG A 660 -68.35 43.13 -4.09
N GLU A 661 -68.40 43.76 -5.26
CA GLU A 661 -67.59 43.34 -6.42
C GLU A 661 -66.09 43.62 -6.24
N LEU A 662 -65.73 44.75 -5.62
CA LEU A 662 -64.35 45.10 -5.29
C LEU A 662 -63.79 44.15 -4.21
N VAL A 663 -64.61 43.77 -3.22
CA VAL A 663 -64.31 42.72 -2.23
C VAL A 663 -64.27 41.34 -2.89
N GLN A 664 -65.15 41.01 -3.85
CA GLN A 664 -65.08 39.74 -4.58
C GLN A 664 -63.82 39.63 -5.45
N LYS A 665 -63.35 40.73 -6.07
CA LYS A 665 -62.08 40.75 -6.80
C LYS A 665 -60.88 40.65 -5.85
N LYS A 666 -60.91 41.33 -4.70
CA LYS A 666 -59.87 41.18 -3.65
C LYS A 666 -59.85 39.77 -3.02
N THR A 667 -61.00 39.15 -2.76
CA THR A 667 -61.07 37.78 -2.21
C THR A 667 -60.68 36.72 -3.25
N LYS A 668 -61.03 36.88 -4.53
CA LYS A 668 -60.50 36.00 -5.61
C LYS A 668 -58.97 36.13 -5.77
N HIS A 669 -58.41 37.33 -5.55
CA HIS A 669 -56.96 37.53 -5.53
C HIS A 669 -56.32 36.89 -4.28
N ALA A 670 -56.86 37.14 -3.09
CA ALA A 670 -56.41 36.53 -1.84
C ALA A 670 -56.53 34.99 -1.85
N GLN A 671 -57.59 34.42 -2.43
CA GLN A 671 -57.74 32.96 -2.59
C GLN A 671 -56.70 32.37 -3.53
N LYS A 672 -56.31 33.07 -4.61
CA LYS A 672 -55.18 32.62 -5.47
C LYS A 672 -53.83 32.71 -4.74
N VAL A 673 -53.58 33.77 -3.97
CA VAL A 673 -52.36 33.90 -3.16
C VAL A 673 -52.32 32.82 -2.07
N PHE A 674 -53.42 32.60 -1.35
CA PHE A 674 -53.52 31.58 -0.30
C PHE A 674 -53.44 30.14 -0.87
N ALA A 675 -53.94 29.89 -2.08
CA ALA A 675 -53.77 28.62 -2.77
C ALA A 675 -52.30 28.37 -3.17
N LEU A 676 -51.60 29.40 -3.67
CA LEU A 676 -50.17 29.31 -3.97
C LEU A 676 -49.31 29.17 -2.71
N GLN A 677 -49.64 29.87 -1.63
CA GLN A 677 -48.99 29.69 -0.33
C GLN A 677 -49.26 28.30 0.27
N ASN A 678 -50.48 27.76 0.19
CA ASN A 678 -50.74 26.36 0.59
C ASN A 678 -50.03 25.34 -0.31
N ALA A 679 -49.87 25.62 -1.60
CA ALA A 679 -49.11 24.77 -2.51
C ALA A 679 -47.61 24.79 -2.22
N GLN A 680 -47.05 25.96 -1.84
CA GLN A 680 -45.67 26.05 -1.36
C GLN A 680 -45.51 25.42 0.03
N ALA A 681 -46.40 25.67 0.98
CA ALA A 681 -46.40 25.07 2.32
C ALA A 681 -46.42 23.54 2.20
N LYS A 682 -47.45 22.94 1.58
CA LYS A 682 -47.53 21.48 1.40
C LYS A 682 -46.32 20.88 0.67
N LYS A 683 -45.66 21.64 -0.22
CA LYS A 683 -44.46 21.17 -0.91
C LYS A 683 -43.22 21.27 -0.03
N VAL A 684 -43.08 22.33 0.76
CA VAL A 684 -42.10 22.44 1.85
C VAL A 684 -42.34 21.30 2.83
N ASP A 685 -43.52 21.19 3.42
CA ASP A 685 -43.91 20.18 4.41
C ASP A 685 -43.73 18.75 3.88
N SER A 686 -43.91 18.51 2.57
CA SER A 686 -43.55 17.23 1.96
C SER A 686 -42.04 16.96 1.99
N MET A 687 -41.19 17.97 1.73
CA MET A 687 -39.74 17.83 1.89
C MET A 687 -39.33 17.74 3.37
N ARG A 688 -40.07 18.38 4.29
CA ARG A 688 -39.83 18.27 5.74
C ARG A 688 -40.20 16.88 6.25
N ALA A 689 -41.31 16.32 5.81
CA ALA A 689 -41.73 14.95 6.09
C ALA A 689 -40.77 13.91 5.47
N GLU A 690 -40.24 14.16 4.27
CA GLU A 690 -39.20 13.33 3.66
C GLU A 690 -37.86 13.44 4.40
N GLN A 691 -37.39 14.66 4.74
CA GLN A 691 -36.16 14.84 5.52
C GLN A 691 -36.28 14.28 6.94
N THR A 692 -37.41 14.44 7.63
CA THR A 692 -37.63 13.85 8.97
C THR A 692 -37.86 12.33 8.91
N LYS A 693 -38.39 11.77 7.81
CA LYS A 693 -38.31 10.31 7.55
C LYS A 693 -36.87 9.87 7.32
N PHE A 694 -36.08 10.61 6.54
CA PHE A 694 -34.69 10.28 6.23
C PHE A 694 -33.80 10.37 7.49
N GLU A 695 -33.98 11.40 8.32
CA GLU A 695 -33.39 11.51 9.65
C GLU A 695 -33.85 10.39 10.58
N ARG A 696 -35.13 10.01 10.57
CA ARG A 696 -35.62 8.86 11.37
C ARG A 696 -35.05 7.53 10.85
N GLN A 697 -34.85 7.36 9.54
CA GLN A 697 -34.21 6.19 8.95
C GLN A 697 -32.72 6.15 9.29
N LEU A 698 -31.99 7.26 9.18
CA LEU A 698 -30.60 7.39 9.64
C LEU A 698 -30.49 7.13 11.14
N LYS A 699 -31.35 7.73 11.97
CA LYS A 699 -31.36 7.52 13.43
C LYS A 699 -31.80 6.11 13.83
N THR A 700 -32.67 5.43 13.09
CA THR A 700 -32.99 4.00 13.35
C THR A 700 -31.92 3.06 12.81
N LYS A 701 -31.22 3.42 11.74
CA LYS A 701 -30.09 2.66 11.22
C LYS A 701 -28.88 2.79 12.15
N THR A 702 -28.42 4.00 12.47
CA THR A 702 -27.33 4.19 13.44
C THR A 702 -27.68 3.69 14.84
N LYS A 703 -28.94 3.75 15.28
CA LYS A 703 -29.37 3.14 16.55
C LYS A 703 -29.47 1.61 16.46
N LYS A 704 -29.77 1.02 15.30
CA LYS A 704 -29.59 -0.43 15.06
C LYS A 704 -28.11 -0.79 15.11
N ASP A 705 -27.29 -0.12 14.31
CA ASP A 705 -25.85 -0.40 14.17
C ASP A 705 -25.12 -0.22 15.52
N LEU A 706 -25.46 0.82 16.29
CA LEU A 706 -24.97 1.03 17.66
C LEU A 706 -25.55 0.00 18.65
N SER A 707 -26.78 -0.49 18.46
CA SER A 707 -27.33 -1.58 19.28
C SER A 707 -26.73 -2.95 18.95
N SER A 708 -26.34 -3.21 17.70
CA SER A 708 -25.61 -4.42 17.33
C SER A 708 -24.16 -4.34 17.79
N PHE A 709 -23.48 -3.19 17.65
CA PHE A 709 -22.13 -3.01 18.21
C PHE A 709 -22.13 -3.07 19.74
N LYS A 710 -23.17 -2.58 20.41
CA LYS A 710 -23.33 -2.82 21.85
C LYS A 710 -23.65 -4.28 22.16
N PHE A 711 -24.55 -4.95 21.43
CA PHE A 711 -24.85 -6.35 21.68
C PHE A 711 -23.66 -7.29 21.40
N THR A 712 -22.80 -6.99 20.42
CA THR A 712 -21.53 -7.71 20.22
C THR A 712 -20.52 -7.36 21.31
N HIS A 713 -20.30 -6.07 21.61
CA HIS A 713 -19.33 -5.67 22.64
C HIS A 713 -19.74 -6.10 24.05
N ASP A 714 -21.03 -6.11 24.39
CA ASP A 714 -21.55 -6.61 25.66
C ASP A 714 -21.53 -8.15 25.70
N LYS A 715 -21.72 -8.85 24.55
CA LYS A 715 -21.47 -10.30 24.46
C LYS A 715 -19.99 -10.67 24.55
N GLU A 716 -19.10 -9.93 23.91
CA GLU A 716 -17.66 -10.12 23.97
C GLU A 716 -17.15 -9.77 25.38
N LYS A 717 -17.77 -8.79 26.04
CA LYS A 717 -17.49 -8.47 27.44
C LYS A 717 -18.04 -9.52 28.41
N GLU A 718 -19.24 -10.06 28.23
CA GLU A 718 -19.72 -11.19 29.05
C GLU A 718 -18.97 -12.49 28.73
N ALA A 719 -18.53 -12.72 27.49
CA ALA A 719 -17.63 -13.81 27.15
C ALA A 719 -16.28 -13.66 27.86
N LEU A 720 -15.65 -12.49 27.78
CA LEU A 720 -14.37 -12.20 28.45
C LEU A 720 -14.49 -12.16 29.98
N LEU A 721 -15.65 -11.83 30.55
CA LEU A 721 -15.90 -11.90 32.00
C LEU A 721 -16.29 -13.31 32.47
N ALA A 722 -16.89 -14.14 31.61
CA ALA A 722 -17.09 -15.56 31.88
C ALA A 722 -15.77 -16.33 31.72
N GLU A 723 -14.96 -15.98 30.72
CA GLU A 723 -13.62 -16.52 30.49
C GLU A 723 -12.64 -16.05 31.58
N SER A 724 -12.75 -14.79 32.06
CA SER A 724 -12.01 -14.38 33.25
C SER A 724 -12.54 -15.04 34.52
N ALA A 725 -13.86 -15.22 34.69
CA ALA A 725 -14.39 -15.93 35.86
C ALA A 725 -14.00 -17.42 35.88
N VAL A 726 -13.94 -18.08 34.72
CA VAL A 726 -13.40 -19.44 34.59
C VAL A 726 -11.90 -19.45 34.82
N LEU A 727 -11.14 -18.47 34.33
CA LEU A 727 -9.70 -18.34 34.64
C LEU A 727 -9.43 -17.97 36.10
N ASP A 728 -10.33 -17.26 36.78
CA ASP A 728 -10.27 -16.95 38.21
C ASP A 728 -10.67 -18.18 39.06
N GLU A 729 -11.58 -19.02 38.58
CA GLU A 729 -11.96 -20.31 39.19
C GLU A 729 -10.88 -21.40 38.94
N GLU A 730 -10.26 -21.42 37.77
CA GLU A 730 -9.05 -22.21 37.48
C GLU A 730 -7.82 -21.67 38.24
N LEU A 731 -7.67 -20.36 38.42
CA LEU A 731 -6.64 -19.79 39.31
C LEU A 731 -6.91 -20.09 40.78
N ALA A 732 -8.18 -20.20 41.20
CA ALA A 732 -8.53 -20.66 42.54
C ALA A 732 -8.19 -22.15 42.72
N ASP A 733 -8.56 -23.02 41.78
CA ASP A 733 -8.19 -24.45 41.79
C ASP A 733 -6.66 -24.64 41.68
N ILE A 734 -5.95 -23.80 40.91
CA ILE A 734 -4.48 -23.79 40.85
C ILE A 734 -3.86 -23.23 42.13
N GLN A 735 -4.45 -22.26 42.81
CA GLN A 735 -3.97 -21.77 44.11
C GLN A 735 -4.29 -22.74 45.25
N GLU A 736 -5.40 -23.46 45.20
CA GLU A 736 -5.74 -24.54 46.14
C GLU A 736 -4.81 -25.76 45.92
N ARG A 737 -4.53 -26.12 44.65
CA ARG A 737 -3.51 -27.13 44.32
C ARG A 737 -2.08 -26.68 44.63
N LEU A 738 -1.75 -25.39 44.53
CA LEU A 738 -0.47 -24.86 44.99
C LEU A 738 -0.38 -24.83 46.52
N ALA A 739 -1.46 -24.58 47.25
CA ALA A 739 -1.48 -24.75 48.70
C ALA A 739 -1.30 -26.24 49.10
N VAL A 740 -1.80 -27.18 48.30
CA VAL A 740 -1.50 -28.61 48.46
C VAL A 740 -0.04 -28.92 48.11
N PHE A 741 0.52 -28.38 47.01
CA PHE A 741 1.91 -28.65 46.62
C PHE A 741 2.95 -27.95 47.51
N GLU A 742 2.67 -26.78 48.06
CA GLU A 742 3.52 -26.14 49.08
C GLU A 742 3.49 -26.94 50.40
N ALA A 743 2.34 -27.53 50.76
CA ALA A 743 2.25 -28.48 51.87
C ALA A 743 2.96 -29.82 51.59
N GLU A 744 3.06 -30.25 50.32
CA GLU A 744 3.87 -31.41 49.91
C GLU A 744 5.39 -31.09 49.84
N GLU A 745 5.81 -29.87 49.44
CA GLU A 745 7.24 -29.49 49.45
C GLU A 745 7.77 -29.18 50.87
N GLU A 746 6.92 -28.67 51.78
CA GLU A 746 7.27 -28.55 53.21
C GLU A 746 7.59 -29.93 53.84
N ALA A 747 6.94 -31.01 53.36
CA ALA A 747 7.25 -32.38 53.74
C ALA A 747 8.53 -32.96 53.09
N ALA A 748 8.98 -32.41 51.96
CA ALA A 748 10.03 -33.02 51.13
C ALA A 748 11.43 -32.42 51.28
N ARG A 749 11.58 -31.18 51.79
CA ARG A 749 12.89 -30.48 51.81
C ARG A 749 13.36 -29.84 53.12
N VAL A 750 12.53 -29.82 54.17
CA VAL A 750 12.99 -29.42 55.52
C VAL A 750 13.38 -30.65 56.37
N SER A 751 13.12 -31.86 55.87
CA SER A 751 13.67 -33.11 56.39
C SER A 751 15.14 -33.29 55.96
N ALA A 752 16.06 -33.20 56.93
CA ALA A 752 17.53 -33.35 56.82
C ALA A 752 18.25 -32.21 56.04
N THR A 753 19.26 -31.51 56.57
CA THR A 753 19.93 -31.60 57.90
C THR A 753 20.50 -32.96 58.30
N ALA A 754 21.09 -33.69 57.35
CA ALA A 754 21.94 -34.83 57.65
C ALA A 754 23.25 -34.83 56.84
N ASN A 755 24.34 -34.47 57.53
CA ASN A 755 25.71 -34.90 57.28
C ASN A 755 26.42 -34.59 55.95
N ARG A 756 27.46 -33.76 56.13
CA ARG A 756 28.83 -33.82 55.58
C ARG A 756 29.15 -32.88 54.42
N ASN A 757 30.25 -32.12 54.40
CA ASN A 757 31.37 -31.81 55.32
C ASN A 757 32.39 -31.00 54.47
N PHE A 758 33.41 -30.28 54.94
CA PHE A 758 33.79 -29.79 56.27
C PHE A 758 34.82 -28.68 56.06
N PHE A 759 34.70 -27.54 56.76
CA PHE A 759 35.79 -26.61 57.13
C PHE A 759 36.52 -25.87 55.98
N LYS A 760 36.55 -24.53 55.97
CA LYS A 760 37.37 -23.61 56.80
C LYS A 760 38.89 -23.72 56.58
N SER A 761 39.46 -22.78 55.81
CA SER A 761 40.69 -22.07 56.21
C SER A 761 40.93 -20.78 55.41
N MET A 762 41.24 -19.70 56.15
CA MET A 762 41.95 -18.48 55.70
C MET A 762 43.39 -18.79 55.26
N PRO A 763 44.21 -17.81 54.80
CA PRO A 763 43.96 -16.59 53.99
C PRO A 763 44.96 -16.48 52.80
N MET A 764 45.06 -15.32 52.10
CA MET A 764 46.31 -14.54 51.86
C MET A 764 46.19 -13.41 50.80
N MET A 765 47.18 -12.51 50.81
CA MET A 765 47.28 -11.15 50.24
C MET A 765 47.45 -10.96 48.70
N SER A 766 47.45 -9.67 48.30
CA SER A 766 48.20 -8.99 47.19
C SER A 766 47.72 -9.02 45.72
N LEU A 767 47.29 -7.85 45.20
CA LEU A 767 47.91 -6.97 44.17
C LEU A 767 48.69 -7.57 42.96
N PRO A 768 48.82 -6.91 41.76
CA PRO A 768 48.12 -5.72 41.19
C PRO A 768 47.89 -5.69 39.62
N LEU A 769 47.44 -4.53 39.09
CA LEU A 769 47.82 -3.86 37.79
C LEU A 769 47.10 -4.09 36.41
N MET A 770 46.88 -2.94 35.72
CA MET A 770 46.89 -2.57 34.26
C MET A 770 46.00 -3.17 33.13
N GLN A 771 45.06 -2.31 32.64
CA GLN A 771 44.94 -1.67 31.30
C GLN A 771 45.07 -2.41 29.92
N ALA A 772 43.98 -2.28 29.11
CA ALA A 772 43.91 -1.90 27.67
C ALA A 772 44.50 -2.84 26.56
N PRO A 773 44.30 -2.62 25.23
CA PRO A 773 43.57 -1.56 24.48
C PRO A 773 42.59 -2.07 23.36
N ALA A 774 42.16 -1.18 22.43
CA ALA A 774 41.39 -1.44 21.19
C ALA A 774 42.22 -1.04 19.92
N PRO A 775 41.76 -1.20 18.63
CA PRO A 775 41.02 -0.09 17.94
C PRO A 775 40.15 -0.42 16.66
N ALA A 776 39.40 0.58 16.13
CA ALA A 776 39.04 0.93 14.71
C ALA A 776 38.45 -0.12 13.71
N ALA A 777 37.77 0.18 12.57
CA ALA A 777 36.99 1.30 11.94
C ALA A 777 36.47 0.80 10.55
N GLY A 778 35.58 1.42 9.73
CA GLY A 778 34.68 2.59 9.85
C GLY A 778 34.18 3.12 8.46
N GLU A 779 33.05 3.87 8.43
CA GLU A 779 32.62 4.86 7.38
C GLU A 779 32.07 4.37 5.99
N HIS A 780 31.20 5.06 5.21
CA HIS A 780 30.63 6.44 5.15
C HIS A 780 29.16 6.51 4.57
N GLN A 781 28.26 7.32 5.19
CA GLN A 781 27.46 8.49 4.67
C GLN A 781 26.60 8.50 3.35
N PRO A 782 25.69 9.50 3.10
CA PRO A 782 24.81 10.32 4.00
C PRO A 782 23.38 10.73 3.47
N THR A 783 22.41 11.09 4.36
CA THR A 783 21.70 12.42 4.45
C THR A 783 20.29 12.47 5.11
N ARG A 784 20.03 13.58 5.86
CA ARG A 784 18.77 14.33 6.16
C ARG A 784 17.41 13.65 6.49
N ARG A 785 16.86 13.95 7.69
CA ARG A 785 15.49 14.54 7.87
C ARG A 785 15.15 15.08 9.28
N ALA A 786 14.54 16.27 9.37
CA ALA A 786 13.58 16.83 10.37
C ALA A 786 13.40 18.35 10.04
N VAL A 787 12.39 19.17 10.41
CA VAL A 787 11.54 19.32 11.63
C VAL A 787 10.23 20.12 11.26
N ARG A 788 9.15 20.04 12.09
CA ARG A 788 8.06 21.06 12.37
C ARG A 788 6.68 21.12 11.62
N THR A 789 5.61 21.01 12.45
CA THR A 789 4.32 21.78 12.54
C THR A 789 3.14 21.76 11.52
N SER A 790 1.97 21.36 12.06
CA SER A 790 0.64 22.05 12.09
C SER A 790 -0.46 21.92 11.00
N ALA A 791 -1.72 21.73 11.48
CA ALA A 791 -3.05 21.93 10.82
C ALA A 791 -3.42 20.94 9.67
N PRO A 792 -4.65 20.93 9.04
CA PRO A 792 -5.89 21.72 9.28
C PRO A 792 -7.29 20.99 9.11
N LYS A 793 -8.42 21.73 9.32
CA LYS A 793 -9.75 21.74 8.63
C LYS A 793 -10.75 20.53 8.58
N ASP A 794 -11.97 20.71 9.13
CA ASP A 794 -13.27 21.08 8.47
C ASP A 794 -13.79 20.40 7.15
N PRO A 795 -15.10 20.53 6.75
CA PRO A 795 -16.41 20.60 7.49
C PRO A 795 -17.60 19.86 6.74
N VAL A 796 -18.90 20.15 7.06
CA VAL A 796 -20.07 20.42 6.12
C VAL A 796 -21.53 20.04 6.62
N ARG A 797 -22.37 21.09 6.83
CA ARG A 797 -23.84 21.33 6.56
C ARG A 797 -25.07 20.42 6.97
N PHE A 798 -25.98 21.05 7.76
CA PHE A 798 -27.45 21.29 7.60
C PHE A 798 -28.60 20.22 7.67
N SER A 799 -29.59 20.51 8.56
CA SER A 799 -31.07 20.31 8.48
C SER A 799 -31.66 18.87 8.67
N SER A 800 -32.90 18.65 9.20
CA SER A 800 -34.10 19.54 9.18
C SER A 800 -35.33 19.18 10.09
N LEU A 801 -35.95 20.21 10.69
CA LEU A 801 -37.40 20.61 10.63
C LEU A 801 -38.55 19.93 11.46
N ASP A 802 -39.68 20.67 11.48
CA ASP A 802 -41.04 20.45 12.03
C ASP A 802 -41.27 20.49 13.56
N ASP A 803 -42.40 20.97 14.11
CA ASP A 803 -43.37 22.08 13.81
C ASP A 803 -44.24 22.26 15.11
N THR A 804 -45.19 23.18 15.38
CA THR A 804 -46.27 23.92 14.67
C THR A 804 -46.42 25.34 15.31
N SER A 805 -47.52 26.11 15.52
CA SER A 805 -49.00 26.03 15.39
C SER A 805 -49.68 27.41 15.59
N THR A 806 -50.84 27.68 14.94
CA THR A 806 -51.92 28.68 15.30
C THR A 806 -51.57 30.20 15.38
N SER A 807 -52.44 31.20 15.13
CA SER A 807 -53.81 31.30 14.55
C SER A 807 -54.21 32.76 14.20
N SER A 808 -55.11 32.95 13.20
CA SER A 808 -56.18 33.99 13.05
C SER A 808 -55.94 35.53 12.99
N ALA A 809 -56.77 36.19 12.14
CA ALA A 809 -57.18 37.63 12.07
C ALA A 809 -56.10 38.68 11.66
N SER A 810 -56.32 39.73 10.83
CA SER A 810 -57.45 40.66 10.48
C SER A 810 -57.65 41.85 11.45
N PRO A 811 -58.11 43.05 11.01
CA PRO A 811 -57.98 43.74 9.70
C PRO A 811 -57.74 45.29 9.77
N MET A 812 -57.74 45.96 8.61
CA MET A 812 -58.03 47.39 8.29
C MET A 812 -58.09 48.50 9.38
N ASN A 813 -57.29 49.57 9.18
CA ASN A 813 -57.70 50.95 8.77
C ASN A 813 -56.44 51.88 8.81
N ARG A 814 -56.31 53.09 8.25
CA ARG A 814 -57.03 54.04 7.34
C ARG A 814 -57.03 55.43 8.00
N THR A 815 -56.51 56.43 7.28
CA THR A 815 -56.57 57.90 7.54
C THR A 815 -55.97 58.40 8.88
N GLU A 816 -55.68 59.69 9.10
CA GLU A 816 -56.00 60.95 8.39
C GLU A 816 -54.93 62.03 8.66
N ASP A 817 -54.91 63.13 7.87
CA ASP A 817 -54.53 64.50 8.27
C ASP A 817 -53.07 64.85 8.74
N LEU A 818 -52.60 66.12 8.76
CA LEU A 818 -53.22 67.47 8.58
C LEU A 818 -52.21 68.49 7.95
N GLN A 819 -52.72 69.69 7.63
CA GLN A 819 -52.14 71.06 7.51
C GLN A 819 -50.70 71.37 8.03
N SER A 820 -50.00 72.47 7.68
CA SER A 820 -50.31 73.75 6.97
C SER A 820 -49.02 74.56 6.63
N HIS A 821 -49.12 75.65 5.84
CA HIS A 821 -48.46 77.00 5.92
C HIS A 821 -47.00 77.17 6.45
N ASP A 822 -46.21 78.19 6.04
CA ASP A 822 -46.57 79.48 5.42
C ASP A 822 -45.45 80.12 4.55
N MET A 823 -45.71 81.30 3.98
CA MET A 823 -44.74 82.10 3.21
C MET A 823 -43.94 83.12 4.06
N CYS A 824 -42.66 83.36 3.70
CA CYS A 824 -42.14 84.72 3.44
C CYS A 824 -40.69 84.78 2.90
N LYS A 825 -40.44 85.72 1.97
CA LYS A 825 -39.44 86.84 1.96
C LYS A 825 -38.03 86.61 2.56
N GLN A 826 -36.93 87.22 2.08
CA GLN A 826 -36.73 88.25 1.03
C GLN A 826 -35.23 88.35 0.68
N SER A 827 -34.88 88.54 -0.59
CA SER A 827 -33.74 89.29 -1.17
C SER A 827 -33.54 88.89 -2.62
#